data_AF-A0AAE9J1X0-F1
#
_entry.id   AF-A0AAE9J1X0-F1
#
_cell.length_a   1.000
_cell.length_b   1.000
_cell.length_c   1.000
_cell.angle_alpha   90.00
_cell.angle_beta   90.00
_cell.angle_gamma   90.00
#
_symmetry.space_group_name_H-M   'P 1'
#
loop_
_entity.id
_entity.type
_entity.pdbx_description
1 polymer ?
#
loop_
_entity_poly.entity_id
_entity_poly.type
_entity_poly.pdbx_seq_one_letter_code
_entity_poly.pdbx_strand_id
1 'polypeptide(L)'
;MSDAPSAAPKKTAVKKKTSAPEWNESVNVHANNESTLTFRVFQKAKLFEDTCQGMAKVKLTSVPRNDNGEFKTDVMNVNLLGKDSSKVGTINLIFTGYAERKRRSAGGQRTVDAAAAAGSEASTSNGVAPPGTASGRRPATAKRDTLTVPANGAAVNGSSATPATAAAEETLPEGWEMRFDQYGRKYYVDHTTKSTTWERPSTQPLPAGWEMRRDPRGRVYYVDHNTRTTTWQRPTADMLEAHEQWQSGRDQAMMQWEQRFLLQQNNFNADDPLGPLPEGWEKRQDPNTGRMYFVNHVNRTTQWEDPRTQGGSDQPLPDGWEMRFTEQGVPFFIDHHSKTTTYNDPRTGKPVGPLGVVGVQMAMEKSFRWKIAQFRYLCLSNSVPNHVKITVSRNNVFEDSFQEIMRKNAVDLRRRLYIQFRGEEGLDYGGVAREWFFLLSHEVLNPMYCLFMYAGNNNYSLQINPASFVNPDHLKYFEYIGRFIAMALFHGKFIYSGFTMPFYKKMLNKKIVLKDIEQVDSEIYNSLMWIKDNNIDECDMELYFVADYELLGELKTYELKEGGTDIAVTEANKLEYIELLVEWRFNRGVEQQTKAFFTGFNSVFPLEWMQYFDERELELLLCGMQDVDVDDWQRNTVYRHYAPQSKQVSWFWQWVRSLDQEKRARLLQFVTGTCRVPVGGFSELMGSTGPQLFCIERVGKENWLPRSHTCFNRLDLPPYRSYEQLVEKLSMAIEMTEGFGNE
;
A
#
# COMPACT_ATOMS: atom_id res chain seq x y z
N MET A 1 -9.38 16.92 -26.50
CA MET A 1 -8.51 18.07 -26.86
C MET A 1 -7.17 17.84 -26.20
N SER A 2 -6.06 18.15 -26.87
CA SER A 2 -4.71 18.00 -26.29
C SER A 2 -4.28 19.30 -25.64
N ASP A 3 -4.20 19.33 -24.30
CA ASP A 3 -3.62 20.49 -23.60
C ASP A 3 -2.13 20.62 -23.93
N ALA A 4 -1.71 21.84 -24.23
CA ALA A 4 -0.30 22.16 -24.45
C ALA A 4 0.47 22.13 -23.11
N PRO A 5 1.75 21.74 -23.09
CA PRO A 5 2.52 21.64 -21.85
C PRO A 5 2.58 22.98 -21.11
N SER A 6 2.17 22.98 -19.84
CA SER A 6 2.19 24.17 -19.00
C SER A 6 3.60 24.71 -18.85
N ALA A 7 3.81 25.98 -19.17
CA ALA A 7 5.05 26.67 -18.86
C ALA A 7 5.33 26.66 -17.34
N ALA A 8 6.60 26.61 -16.96
CA ALA A 8 7.01 26.59 -15.56
C ALA A 8 6.56 27.87 -14.83
N PRO A 9 5.98 27.77 -13.61
CA PRO A 9 5.40 28.90 -12.91
C PRO A 9 6.50 29.87 -12.42
N LYS A 10 6.34 31.16 -12.75
CA LYS A 10 7.19 32.24 -12.23
C LYS A 10 6.66 32.73 -10.88
N LYS A 11 7.57 32.95 -9.92
CA LYS A 11 7.26 33.41 -8.55
C LYS A 11 7.82 34.83 -8.33
N THR A 12 7.09 35.65 -7.58
CA THR A 12 7.52 36.98 -7.10
C THR A 12 8.36 36.90 -5.82
N ALA A 13 8.89 38.02 -5.34
CA ALA A 13 9.59 38.07 -4.07
C ALA A 13 8.64 37.88 -2.86
N VAL A 14 9.13 37.21 -1.80
CA VAL A 14 8.33 36.97 -0.59
C VAL A 14 8.31 38.21 0.32
N LYS A 15 7.12 38.82 0.47
CA LYS A 15 6.85 39.82 1.51
C LYS A 15 6.70 39.11 2.86
N LYS A 16 7.37 39.61 3.91
CA LYS A 16 7.34 39.05 5.27
C LYS A 16 6.60 40.00 6.21
N LYS A 17 6.00 39.47 7.29
CA LYS A 17 5.33 40.23 8.37
C LYS A 17 4.20 41.18 7.90
N THR A 18 3.40 40.77 6.90
CA THR A 18 2.17 41.49 6.52
C THR A 18 1.10 40.52 5.99
N SER A 19 -0.17 40.77 6.33
CA SER A 19 -1.36 40.15 5.74
C SER A 19 -1.92 40.92 4.53
N ALA A 20 -1.45 42.16 4.31
CA ALA A 20 -1.71 42.97 3.13
C ALA A 20 -0.39 43.21 2.36
N PRO A 21 0.13 42.21 1.63
CA PRO A 21 1.34 42.34 0.81
C PRO A 21 1.06 43.06 -0.51
N GLU A 22 1.80 44.14 -0.76
CA GLU A 22 1.83 44.80 -2.08
C GLU A 22 3.10 44.44 -2.85
N TRP A 23 2.94 44.12 -4.14
CA TRP A 23 4.02 43.84 -5.09
C TRP A 23 3.94 44.79 -6.28
N ASN A 24 5.08 45.30 -6.72
CA ASN A 24 5.22 46.09 -7.96
C ASN A 24 6.38 45.48 -8.76
N GLU A 25 6.12 44.29 -9.33
CA GLU A 25 7.11 43.43 -9.99
C GLU A 25 6.62 43.08 -11.41
N SER A 26 7.46 43.31 -12.42
CA SER A 26 7.15 42.99 -13.82
C SER A 26 7.64 41.58 -14.20
N VAL A 27 6.78 40.76 -14.81
CA VAL A 27 7.08 39.36 -15.15
C VAL A 27 6.83 39.08 -16.63
N ASN A 28 7.91 38.92 -17.40
CA ASN A 28 7.84 38.56 -18.82
C ASN A 28 7.42 37.09 -18.99
N VAL A 29 6.37 36.82 -19.79
CA VAL A 29 5.85 35.47 -20.07
C VAL A 29 5.68 35.27 -21.58
N HIS A 30 6.18 34.15 -22.11
CA HIS A 30 5.89 33.73 -23.49
C HIS A 30 4.55 32.99 -23.51
N ALA A 31 3.58 33.50 -24.25
CA ALA A 31 2.23 32.96 -24.32
C ALA A 31 1.64 33.18 -25.72
N ASN A 32 0.67 32.34 -26.12
CA ASN A 32 -0.11 32.53 -27.35
C ASN A 32 -1.44 33.26 -27.04
N ASN A 33 -2.16 33.71 -28.08
CA ASN A 33 -3.41 34.46 -27.89
C ASN A 33 -4.51 33.67 -27.14
N GLU A 34 -4.48 32.34 -27.17
CA GLU A 34 -5.47 31.45 -26.53
C GLU A 34 -5.11 31.10 -25.07
N SER A 35 -3.91 31.47 -24.62
CA SER A 35 -3.38 31.13 -23.30
C SER A 35 -4.20 31.76 -22.17
N THR A 36 -4.33 31.02 -21.08
CA THR A 36 -4.94 31.49 -19.83
C THR A 36 -3.87 31.68 -18.76
N LEU A 37 -3.62 32.92 -18.37
CA LEU A 37 -2.73 33.23 -17.25
C LEU A 37 -3.46 32.91 -15.93
N THR A 38 -2.81 32.12 -15.08
CA THR A 38 -3.32 31.78 -13.75
C THR A 38 -2.42 32.41 -12.69
N PHE A 39 -2.98 33.33 -11.92
CA PHE A 39 -2.31 33.99 -10.80
C PHE A 39 -2.74 33.30 -9.50
N ARG A 40 -1.79 33.04 -8.60
CA ARG A 40 -2.05 32.43 -7.28
C ARG A 40 -1.24 33.19 -6.24
N VAL A 41 -1.89 33.60 -5.15
CA VAL A 41 -1.20 34.15 -3.98
C VAL A 41 -1.10 33.05 -2.93
N PHE A 42 0.11 32.89 -2.39
CA PHE A 42 0.42 31.87 -1.40
C PHE A 42 0.86 32.53 -0.08
N GLN A 43 0.29 32.06 1.03
CA GLN A 43 0.86 32.34 2.34
C GLN A 43 2.07 31.44 2.54
N LYS A 44 3.24 32.05 2.71
CA LYS A 44 4.48 31.29 2.95
C LYS A 44 4.57 30.84 4.40
N ALA A 45 4.34 29.55 4.63
CA ALA A 45 4.73 28.87 5.85
C ALA A 45 6.24 28.60 5.88
N LYS A 46 6.78 28.31 7.07
CA LYS A 46 8.15 27.78 7.24
C LYS A 46 8.22 26.25 7.33
N LEU A 47 7.12 25.63 7.80
CA LEU A 47 7.06 24.23 8.24
C LEU A 47 6.06 23.38 7.43
N PHE A 48 5.17 24.03 6.68
CA PHE A 48 4.12 23.40 5.87
C PHE A 48 4.22 23.88 4.41
N GLU A 49 3.45 23.29 3.50
CA GLU A 49 3.40 23.78 2.11
C GLU A 49 2.86 25.21 2.01
N ASP A 50 3.40 25.96 1.04
CA ASP A 50 2.92 27.30 0.65
C ASP A 50 1.40 27.23 0.37
N THR A 51 0.58 27.74 1.28
CA THR A 51 -0.89 27.57 1.21
C THR A 51 -1.51 28.60 0.28
N CYS A 52 -2.23 28.16 -0.75
CA CYS A 52 -2.87 29.05 -1.72
C CYS A 52 -4.06 29.78 -1.08
N GLN A 53 -3.88 31.07 -0.78
CA GLN A 53 -4.89 31.94 -0.18
C GLN A 53 -5.94 32.40 -1.20
N GLY A 54 -5.55 32.49 -2.48
CA GLY A 54 -6.51 32.69 -3.54
C GLY A 54 -5.92 32.62 -4.94
N MET A 55 -6.81 32.50 -5.92
CA MET A 55 -6.47 32.33 -7.33
C MET A 55 -7.30 33.29 -8.22
N ALA A 56 -6.72 33.71 -9.33
CA ALA A 56 -7.39 34.41 -10.42
C ALA A 56 -6.96 33.83 -11.78
N LYS A 57 -7.84 33.83 -12.77
CA LYS A 57 -7.56 33.36 -14.14
C LYS A 57 -7.96 34.41 -15.16
N VAL A 58 -7.08 34.71 -16.11
CA VAL A 58 -7.29 35.72 -17.17
C VAL A 58 -6.96 35.10 -18.52
N LYS A 59 -7.92 35.10 -19.46
CA LYS A 59 -7.69 34.65 -20.85
C LYS A 59 -7.06 35.80 -21.65
N LEU A 60 -6.02 35.54 -22.44
CA LEU A 60 -5.38 36.59 -23.26
C LEU A 60 -6.25 37.07 -24.44
N THR A 61 -7.37 36.39 -24.72
CA THR A 61 -8.46 36.87 -25.59
C THR A 61 -9.38 37.90 -24.91
N SER A 62 -9.46 37.94 -23.58
CA SER A 62 -10.33 38.86 -22.84
C SER A 62 -9.63 40.14 -22.36
N VAL A 63 -8.32 40.28 -22.63
CA VAL A 63 -7.56 41.51 -22.32
C VAL A 63 -7.77 42.53 -23.46
N PRO A 64 -8.17 43.78 -23.18
CA PRO A 64 -8.37 44.81 -24.19
C PRO A 64 -7.11 45.08 -25.03
N ARG A 65 -7.33 45.39 -26.31
CA ARG A 65 -6.27 45.72 -27.29
C ARG A 65 -6.63 46.96 -28.08
N ASN A 66 -5.62 47.69 -28.51
CA ASN A 66 -5.75 48.82 -29.44
C ASN A 66 -5.86 48.30 -30.89
N ASP A 67 -6.27 49.15 -31.83
CA ASP A 67 -6.51 48.76 -33.24
C ASP A 67 -5.28 48.15 -33.95
N ASN A 68 -4.07 48.48 -33.46
CA ASN A 68 -2.80 47.92 -33.94
C ASN A 68 -2.54 46.46 -33.49
N GLY A 69 -3.39 45.91 -32.59
CA GLY A 69 -3.27 44.56 -32.03
C GLY A 69 -2.43 44.45 -30.75
N GLU A 70 -1.87 45.56 -30.28
CA GLU A 70 -1.13 45.68 -29.02
C GLU A 70 -2.08 45.73 -27.82
N PHE A 71 -1.64 45.26 -26.64
CA PHE A 71 -2.44 45.35 -25.41
C PHE A 71 -2.63 46.81 -24.99
N LYS A 72 -3.84 47.14 -24.53
CA LYS A 72 -4.12 48.47 -23.99
C LYS A 72 -3.51 48.58 -22.60
N THR A 73 -2.74 49.64 -22.34
CA THR A 73 -1.97 49.85 -21.10
C THR A 73 -2.81 50.30 -19.89
N ASP A 74 -4.14 50.09 -19.93
CA ASP A 74 -5.03 50.40 -18.82
C ASP A 74 -4.89 49.35 -17.69
N VAL A 75 -5.12 49.75 -16.45
CA VAL A 75 -5.05 48.83 -15.30
C VAL A 75 -6.29 47.92 -15.29
N MET A 76 -6.06 46.62 -15.49
CA MET A 76 -7.09 45.58 -15.39
C MET A 76 -7.16 45.06 -13.95
N ASN A 77 -8.21 45.44 -13.22
CA ASN A 77 -8.47 44.98 -11.86
C ASN A 77 -9.17 43.60 -11.89
N VAL A 78 -8.61 42.61 -11.19
CA VAL A 78 -9.13 41.23 -11.13
C VAL A 78 -9.29 40.81 -9.67
N ASN A 79 -10.47 40.32 -9.30
CA ASN A 79 -10.69 39.79 -7.95
C ASN A 79 -9.89 38.49 -7.76
N LEU A 80 -9.18 38.39 -6.63
CA LEU A 80 -8.59 37.14 -6.16
C LEU A 80 -9.67 36.38 -5.37
N LEU A 81 -9.90 35.11 -5.70
CA LEU A 81 -10.95 34.28 -5.10
C LEU A 81 -10.37 33.18 -4.22
N GLY A 82 -10.97 32.96 -3.04
CA GLY A 82 -10.64 31.89 -2.10
C GLY A 82 -11.17 30.52 -2.53
N LYS A 83 -10.92 29.48 -1.72
CA LYS A 83 -11.44 28.12 -1.97
C LYS A 83 -12.97 28.05 -1.96
N ASP A 84 -13.60 28.92 -1.18
CA ASP A 84 -15.04 29.14 -1.02
C ASP A 84 -15.64 30.12 -2.05
N SER A 85 -14.85 30.58 -3.02
CA SER A 85 -15.17 31.68 -3.95
C SER A 85 -15.39 33.06 -3.31
N SER A 86 -15.03 33.26 -2.04
CA SER A 86 -15.02 34.60 -1.43
C SER A 86 -13.95 35.50 -2.06
N LYS A 87 -14.15 36.83 -2.01
CA LYS A 87 -13.13 37.79 -2.45
C LYS A 87 -12.08 37.98 -1.36
N VAL A 88 -10.94 37.30 -1.53
CA VAL A 88 -9.77 37.40 -0.62
C VAL A 88 -8.78 38.50 -1.01
N GLY A 89 -8.94 39.15 -2.18
CA GLY A 89 -8.06 40.24 -2.59
C GLY A 89 -8.39 40.82 -3.98
N THR A 90 -7.54 41.73 -4.46
CA THR A 90 -7.60 42.28 -5.83
C THR A 90 -6.19 42.31 -6.41
N ILE A 91 -6.01 41.84 -7.65
CA ILE A 91 -4.78 42.02 -8.43
C ILE A 91 -5.02 43.13 -9.44
N ASN A 92 -4.09 44.08 -9.53
CA ASN A 92 -4.10 45.14 -10.53
C ASN A 92 -3.06 44.78 -11.60
N LEU A 93 -3.51 44.44 -12.82
CA LEU A 93 -2.66 43.96 -13.91
C LEU A 93 -2.46 45.05 -14.97
N ILE A 94 -1.23 45.22 -15.43
CA ILE A 94 -0.91 46.06 -16.60
C ILE A 94 -0.22 45.16 -17.63
N PHE A 95 -0.76 45.11 -18.84
CA PHE A 95 -0.22 44.28 -19.92
C PHE A 95 0.57 45.13 -20.91
N THR A 96 1.86 44.83 -21.06
CA THR A 96 2.75 45.43 -22.06
C THR A 96 3.40 44.33 -22.89
N GLY A 97 3.49 44.54 -24.21
CA GLY A 97 4.10 43.56 -25.12
C GLY A 97 3.62 43.69 -26.57
N TYR A 98 4.48 43.25 -27.48
CA TYR A 98 4.23 43.21 -28.93
C TYR A 98 3.97 41.76 -29.39
N ALA A 99 3.16 41.59 -30.43
CA ALA A 99 2.91 40.27 -31.02
C ALA A 99 3.89 40.00 -32.17
N GLU A 100 4.81 39.05 -31.99
CA GLU A 100 5.70 38.61 -33.06
C GLU A 100 4.93 37.97 -34.23
N ARG A 101 4.76 38.74 -35.31
CA ARG A 101 4.07 38.28 -36.53
C ARG A 101 5.00 37.36 -37.34
N LYS A 102 5.04 36.08 -36.96
CA LYS A 102 5.86 35.02 -37.59
C LYS A 102 5.81 35.09 -39.13
N ARG A 103 6.92 35.54 -39.73
CA ARG A 103 7.07 35.73 -41.19
C ARG A 103 6.81 34.39 -41.90
N ARG A 104 5.76 34.32 -42.72
CA ARG A 104 5.67 33.27 -43.75
C ARG A 104 6.73 33.56 -44.82
N SER A 105 7.66 32.64 -45.00
CA SER A 105 8.53 32.65 -46.18
C SER A 105 7.70 32.39 -47.44
N ALA A 106 7.88 33.23 -48.45
CA ALA A 106 7.21 33.11 -49.74
C ALA A 106 8.18 33.53 -50.85
N GLY A 107 8.28 32.73 -51.90
CA GLY A 107 9.25 32.92 -52.98
C GLY A 107 10.67 32.47 -52.62
N GLY A 108 11.15 31.41 -53.27
CA GLY A 108 12.56 31.02 -53.26
C GLY A 108 13.21 31.28 -54.61
N GLN A 109 14.52 31.03 -54.75
CA GLN A 109 15.16 31.10 -56.05
C GLN A 109 16.42 30.22 -56.17
N ARG A 110 16.51 29.49 -57.31
CA ARG A 110 17.71 28.91 -57.95
C ARG A 110 18.47 27.73 -57.29
N THR A 111 18.40 26.58 -57.99
CA THR A 111 19.52 25.68 -58.42
C THR A 111 20.48 25.07 -57.38
N VAL A 112 20.94 23.81 -57.50
CA VAL A 112 21.02 22.85 -58.63
C VAL A 112 20.90 21.38 -58.15
N ASP A 113 20.59 20.45 -59.07
CA ASP A 113 20.94 19.01 -59.19
C ASP A 113 21.35 18.20 -57.92
N ALA A 114 20.90 16.97 -57.63
CA ALA A 114 20.78 15.77 -58.48
C ALA A 114 20.19 14.55 -57.70
N ALA A 115 19.63 13.55 -58.42
CA ALA A 115 19.37 12.14 -58.00
C ALA A 115 18.43 11.86 -56.77
N ALA A 116 17.59 10.81 -56.74
CA ALA A 116 17.17 9.79 -57.71
C ALA A 116 15.72 9.30 -57.41
N ALA A 117 15.14 8.45 -58.26
CA ALA A 117 13.82 7.82 -58.08
C ALA A 117 13.84 6.71 -56.98
N ALA A 118 12.74 6.11 -56.50
CA ALA A 118 11.31 6.12 -56.87
C ALA A 118 10.45 5.95 -55.57
N GLY A 119 9.12 5.99 -55.53
CA GLY A 119 8.09 6.25 -56.53
C GLY A 119 6.85 5.37 -56.30
N SER A 120 5.67 5.98 -56.10
CA SER A 120 4.36 5.30 -56.13
C SER A 120 3.22 6.30 -56.29
N GLU A 121 2.15 5.86 -56.96
CA GLU A 121 1.10 6.64 -57.62
C GLU A 121 0.13 7.38 -56.70
N ALA A 122 -0.72 8.23 -57.29
CA ALA A 122 -1.71 9.05 -56.60
C ALA A 122 -3.10 8.98 -57.27
N SER A 123 -4.14 9.25 -56.48
CA SER A 123 -5.46 9.73 -56.92
C SER A 123 -5.95 10.73 -55.84
N THR A 124 -6.37 11.97 -56.11
CA THR A 124 -7.35 12.52 -57.08
C THR A 124 -8.74 11.89 -56.86
N SER A 125 -9.85 12.63 -56.76
CA SER A 125 -10.22 13.99 -57.20
C SER A 125 -11.45 14.49 -56.38
N ASN A 126 -12.11 15.64 -56.63
CA ASN A 126 -11.70 17.04 -56.86
C ASN A 126 -12.99 17.90 -57.06
N GLY A 127 -13.18 19.00 -56.33
CA GLY A 127 -14.25 20.01 -56.59
C GLY A 127 -15.69 19.68 -56.10
N VAL A 128 -16.67 20.59 -56.15
CA VAL A 128 -16.70 22.06 -56.43
C VAL A 128 -18.02 22.66 -55.84
N ALA A 129 -18.08 23.97 -55.55
CA ALA A 129 -19.25 24.73 -55.02
C ALA A 129 -19.89 25.62 -56.15
N PRO A 130 -20.64 26.75 -55.96
CA PRO A 130 -21.29 27.40 -54.78
C PRO A 130 -22.81 27.82 -55.00
N PRO A 131 -23.30 29.10 -54.89
CA PRO A 131 -23.95 29.70 -53.69
C PRO A 131 -25.34 30.43 -53.87
N GLY A 132 -25.90 30.95 -52.75
CA GLY A 132 -26.89 32.07 -52.67
C GLY A 132 -28.05 31.84 -51.67
N THR A 133 -28.80 32.79 -51.06
CA THR A 133 -28.78 34.28 -50.83
C THR A 133 -29.82 34.59 -49.71
N ALA A 134 -29.54 35.26 -48.57
CA ALA A 134 -29.47 36.71 -48.25
C ALA A 134 -30.79 37.44 -47.74
N SER A 135 -30.68 38.21 -46.63
CA SER A 135 -31.62 39.26 -46.06
C SER A 135 -32.92 38.82 -45.33
N GLY A 136 -33.48 39.50 -44.29
CA GLY A 136 -33.01 40.63 -43.44
C GLY A 136 -34.08 41.34 -42.52
N ARG A 137 -33.62 42.19 -41.55
CA ARG A 137 -34.31 43.27 -40.73
C ARG A 137 -35.33 43.00 -39.56
N ARG A 138 -34.90 43.32 -38.30
CA ARG A 138 -35.32 44.40 -37.31
C ARG A 138 -36.83 44.77 -37.02
N PRO A 139 -37.20 45.52 -35.92
CA PRO A 139 -36.60 45.77 -34.57
C PRO A 139 -37.63 45.96 -33.35
N ALA A 140 -37.14 46.49 -32.18
CA ALA A 140 -37.86 47.24 -31.09
C ALA A 140 -38.51 46.41 -29.92
N THR A 141 -38.89 46.85 -28.69
CA THR A 141 -38.66 48.01 -27.71
C THR A 141 -39.43 47.70 -26.38
N ALA A 142 -39.34 48.36 -25.19
CA ALA A 142 -38.31 49.08 -24.39
C ALA A 142 -38.92 49.68 -23.05
N LYS A 143 -38.09 50.08 -22.05
CA LYS A 143 -38.37 50.82 -20.75
C LYS A 143 -38.97 50.04 -19.56
N ARG A 144 -39.01 50.52 -18.28
CA ARG A 144 -38.11 51.31 -17.36
C ARG A 144 -38.83 51.55 -15.98
N ASP A 145 -38.12 51.75 -14.85
CA ASP A 145 -38.34 52.78 -13.77
C ASP A 145 -37.79 52.38 -12.35
N THR A 146 -38.00 53.22 -11.30
CA THR A 146 -36.99 53.44 -10.22
C THR A 146 -37.48 53.86 -8.81
N LEU A 147 -36.70 53.46 -7.77
CA LEU A 147 -36.36 54.14 -6.48
C LEU A 147 -37.42 54.44 -5.39
N THR A 148 -37.06 54.19 -4.11
CA THR A 148 -37.22 55.12 -2.94
C THR A 148 -36.59 54.58 -1.63
N VAL A 149 -36.20 55.47 -0.68
CA VAL A 149 -35.57 55.22 0.66
C VAL A 149 -35.90 56.42 1.60
N PRO A 150 -36.19 56.22 2.91
CA PRO A 150 -35.47 56.94 3.99
C PRO A 150 -35.30 56.17 5.33
N ALA A 151 -34.59 56.76 6.31
CA ALA A 151 -34.03 56.08 7.50
C ALA A 151 -34.38 56.73 8.88
N ASN A 152 -34.10 56.01 10.00
CA ASN A 152 -33.76 56.44 11.38
C ASN A 152 -33.85 55.22 12.35
N GLY A 153 -33.18 55.10 13.51
CA GLY A 153 -32.13 55.91 14.16
C GLY A 153 -31.88 55.46 15.65
N ALA A 154 -30.79 55.96 16.28
CA ALA A 154 -30.39 55.80 17.71
C ALA A 154 -29.79 54.44 18.19
N ALA A 155 -29.19 54.44 19.40
CA ALA A 155 -28.26 53.41 19.92
C ALA A 155 -28.16 53.42 21.47
N VAL A 156 -27.40 52.48 22.11
CA VAL A 156 -26.51 52.68 23.31
C VAL A 156 -25.92 51.36 23.87
N ASN A 157 -24.67 51.42 24.37
CA ASN A 157 -23.91 50.46 25.20
C ASN A 157 -23.56 49.04 24.68
N GLY A 158 -22.50 48.47 25.27
CA GLY A 158 -22.00 47.11 25.04
C GLY A 158 -20.98 46.68 26.11
N SER A 159 -20.47 45.45 26.00
CA SER A 159 -19.38 44.89 26.84
C SER A 159 -18.57 43.85 26.05
N SER A 160 -17.38 43.52 26.55
CA SER A 160 -16.37 42.69 25.88
C SER A 160 -16.56 41.18 26.08
N ALA A 161 -16.54 40.40 25.00
CA ALA A 161 -16.01 39.03 24.96
C ALA A 161 -15.77 38.57 23.50
N THR A 162 -14.59 38.02 23.22
CA THR A 162 -14.34 37.18 22.03
C THR A 162 -14.55 35.71 22.38
N PRO A 163 -15.23 34.93 21.52
CA PRO A 163 -15.00 33.49 21.42
C PRO A 163 -14.29 33.12 20.11
N ALA A 164 -13.62 31.97 20.09
CA ALA A 164 -12.92 31.44 18.93
C ALA A 164 -13.85 31.04 17.77
N THR A 165 -13.33 31.07 16.54
CA THR A 165 -13.96 30.42 15.38
C THR A 165 -13.93 28.89 15.56
N ALA A 166 -15.04 28.34 16.05
CA ALA A 166 -15.31 26.91 15.92
C ALA A 166 -15.39 26.50 14.44
N ALA A 167 -15.03 25.25 14.13
CA ALA A 167 -15.30 24.67 12.82
C ALA A 167 -16.82 24.65 12.57
N ALA A 168 -17.25 24.97 11.35
CA ALA A 168 -18.66 25.07 11.02
C ALA A 168 -19.30 23.67 10.95
N GLU A 169 -20.05 23.29 12.00
CA GLU A 169 -20.91 22.11 11.95
C GLU A 169 -21.94 22.26 10.81
N GLU A 170 -22.12 21.21 10.00
CA GLU A 170 -23.17 21.19 8.98
C GLU A 170 -24.55 21.42 9.60
N THR A 171 -25.32 22.35 9.02
CA THR A 171 -26.71 22.59 9.44
C THR A 171 -27.55 21.34 9.19
N LEU A 172 -28.38 20.98 10.17
CA LEU A 172 -29.34 19.87 10.02
C LEU A 172 -30.33 20.17 8.88
N PRO A 173 -30.85 19.16 8.17
CA PRO A 173 -31.86 19.38 7.16
C PRO A 173 -33.11 20.04 7.75
N GLU A 174 -33.81 20.82 6.94
CA GLU A 174 -35.03 21.52 7.37
C GLU A 174 -36.05 20.53 7.97
N GLY A 175 -36.57 20.86 9.15
CA GLY A 175 -37.45 19.98 9.93
C GLY A 175 -36.73 19.09 10.97
N TRP A 176 -35.41 19.02 11.01
CA TRP A 176 -34.68 18.18 11.98
C TRP A 176 -34.09 18.96 13.17
N GLU A 177 -34.25 18.40 14.38
CA GLU A 177 -33.73 18.96 15.64
C GLU A 177 -32.82 17.94 16.36
N MET A 178 -31.62 18.34 16.78
CA MET A 178 -30.79 17.52 17.68
C MET A 178 -31.22 17.71 19.14
N ARG A 179 -31.32 16.60 19.88
CA ARG A 179 -31.60 16.55 21.32
C ARG A 179 -30.66 15.58 22.02
N PHE A 180 -30.65 15.64 23.35
CA PHE A 180 -29.93 14.68 24.20
C PHE A 180 -30.93 13.92 25.07
N ASP A 181 -30.66 12.64 25.32
CA ASP A 181 -31.46 11.83 26.23
C ASP A 181 -31.00 11.96 27.70
N GLN A 182 -31.68 11.27 28.61
CA GLN A 182 -31.37 11.28 30.05
C GLN A 182 -29.99 10.69 30.42
N TYR A 183 -29.24 10.17 29.44
CA TYR A 183 -27.88 9.64 29.58
C TYR A 183 -26.86 10.47 28.78
N GLY A 184 -27.24 11.67 28.30
CA GLY A 184 -26.37 12.55 27.52
C GLY A 184 -26.11 12.08 26.08
N ARG A 185 -26.86 11.10 25.57
CA ARG A 185 -26.69 10.58 24.21
C ARG A 185 -27.48 11.42 23.22
N LYS A 186 -26.81 11.87 22.15
CA LYS A 186 -27.46 12.66 21.10
C LYS A 186 -28.43 11.81 20.26
N TYR A 187 -29.59 12.36 19.97
CA TYR A 187 -30.58 11.82 19.03
C TYR A 187 -31.19 12.95 18.20
N TYR A 188 -31.74 12.62 17.04
CA TYR A 188 -32.30 13.57 16.09
C TYR A 188 -33.80 13.33 15.93
N VAL A 189 -34.58 14.40 16.00
CA VAL A 189 -36.05 14.41 15.89
C VAL A 189 -36.44 14.97 14.53
N ASP A 190 -37.21 14.21 13.77
CA ASP A 190 -37.82 14.67 12.53
C ASP A 190 -39.18 15.30 12.84
N HIS A 191 -39.29 16.62 12.75
CA HIS A 191 -40.57 17.32 12.95
C HIS A 191 -41.52 17.18 11.76
N THR A 192 -41.05 16.72 10.60
CA THR A 192 -41.83 16.44 9.40
C THR A 192 -42.48 15.07 9.47
N THR A 193 -41.73 14.01 9.79
CA THR A 193 -42.27 12.63 9.92
C THR A 193 -42.69 12.24 11.34
N LYS A 194 -42.41 13.08 12.35
CA LYS A 194 -42.60 12.80 13.79
C LYS A 194 -41.87 11.55 14.28
N SER A 195 -40.74 11.23 13.65
CA SER A 195 -39.87 10.12 14.02
C SER A 195 -38.64 10.59 14.82
N THR A 196 -37.94 9.65 15.47
CA THR A 196 -36.66 9.89 16.12
C THR A 196 -35.63 8.86 15.68
N THR A 197 -34.37 9.28 15.57
CA THR A 197 -33.23 8.44 15.16
C THR A 197 -31.99 8.79 15.97
N TRP A 198 -31.02 7.88 16.04
CA TRP A 198 -29.73 8.11 16.69
C TRP A 198 -28.63 8.55 15.68
N GLU A 199 -28.91 8.49 14.38
CA GLU A 199 -28.01 8.84 13.28
C GLU A 199 -28.23 10.28 12.79
N ARG A 200 -27.16 11.03 12.51
CA ARG A 200 -27.28 12.42 12.01
C ARG A 200 -27.93 12.44 10.62
N PRO A 201 -29.05 13.13 10.42
CA PRO A 201 -29.65 13.31 9.10
C PRO A 201 -28.72 14.13 8.21
N SER A 202 -28.36 13.62 7.03
CA SER A 202 -27.59 14.35 6.02
C SER A 202 -28.53 15.05 5.04
N THR A 203 -28.16 16.27 4.62
CA THR A 203 -28.86 17.04 3.58
C THR A 203 -28.65 16.48 2.17
N GLN A 204 -27.64 15.62 1.99
CA GLN A 204 -27.31 15.05 0.69
C GLN A 204 -28.25 13.89 0.32
N PRO A 205 -28.74 13.80 -0.93
CA PRO A 205 -29.47 12.62 -1.40
C PRO A 205 -28.57 11.38 -1.39
N LEU A 206 -29.18 10.19 -1.43
CA LEU A 206 -28.44 8.95 -1.69
C LEU A 206 -28.00 8.89 -3.16
N PRO A 207 -26.88 8.20 -3.48
CA PRO A 207 -26.48 7.95 -4.86
C PRO A 207 -27.56 7.17 -5.64
N ALA A 208 -27.62 7.36 -6.96
CA ALA A 208 -28.65 6.74 -7.80
C ALA A 208 -28.63 5.20 -7.67
N GLY A 209 -29.82 4.61 -7.45
CA GLY A 209 -29.99 3.17 -7.20
C GLY A 209 -30.02 2.76 -5.73
N TRP A 210 -29.52 3.59 -4.82
CA TRP A 210 -29.43 3.26 -3.39
C TRP A 210 -30.70 3.61 -2.61
N GLU A 211 -31.19 2.64 -1.83
CA GLU A 211 -32.31 2.78 -0.90
C GLU A 211 -31.83 2.56 0.55
N MET A 212 -32.27 3.42 1.47
CA MET A 212 -32.13 3.19 2.92
C MET A 212 -33.26 2.29 3.41
N ARG A 213 -32.93 1.17 4.05
CA ARG A 213 -33.88 0.21 4.63
C ARG A 213 -33.62 0.01 6.13
N ARG A 214 -34.55 -0.68 6.79
CA ARG A 214 -34.40 -1.15 8.18
C ARG A 214 -34.52 -2.66 8.26
N ASP A 215 -33.71 -3.29 9.10
CA ASP A 215 -33.75 -4.73 9.35
C ASP A 215 -34.87 -5.10 10.36
N PRO A 216 -35.13 -6.41 10.62
CA PRO A 216 -36.12 -6.84 11.61
C PRO A 216 -35.84 -6.41 13.07
N ARG A 217 -34.69 -5.80 13.35
CA ARG A 217 -34.30 -5.20 14.64
C ARG A 217 -34.34 -3.67 14.61
N GLY A 218 -34.82 -3.07 13.52
CA GLY A 218 -34.92 -1.62 13.31
C GLY A 218 -33.62 -0.94 12.88
N ARG A 219 -32.51 -1.67 12.76
CA ARG A 219 -31.18 -1.16 12.37
C ARG A 219 -31.20 -0.68 10.93
N VAL A 220 -30.60 0.48 10.64
CA VAL A 220 -30.51 1.00 9.27
C VAL A 220 -29.47 0.22 8.47
N TYR A 221 -29.76 -0.03 7.20
CA TYR A 221 -28.79 -0.52 6.21
C TYR A 221 -29.16 0.03 4.81
N TYR A 222 -28.21 -0.02 3.88
CA TYR A 222 -28.35 0.55 2.54
C TYR A 222 -28.28 -0.55 1.48
N VAL A 223 -29.08 -0.43 0.42
CA VAL A 223 -29.21 -1.43 -0.66
C VAL A 223 -29.13 -0.74 -2.02
N ASP A 224 -28.24 -1.17 -2.90
CA ASP A 224 -28.29 -0.79 -4.32
C ASP A 224 -29.21 -1.74 -5.09
N HIS A 225 -30.21 -1.20 -5.77
CA HIS A 225 -31.11 -1.99 -6.62
C HIS A 225 -30.46 -2.45 -7.92
N ASN A 226 -29.40 -1.80 -8.39
CA ASN A 226 -28.74 -2.16 -9.65
C ASN A 226 -27.85 -3.40 -9.48
N THR A 227 -26.88 -3.33 -8.57
CA THR A 227 -25.92 -4.42 -8.29
C THR A 227 -26.42 -5.44 -7.27
N ARG A 228 -27.51 -5.13 -6.54
CA ARG A 228 -28.01 -5.89 -5.37
C ARG A 228 -27.03 -5.97 -4.20
N THR A 229 -26.03 -5.08 -4.16
CA THR A 229 -25.12 -4.95 -3.03
C THR A 229 -25.81 -4.32 -1.83
N THR A 230 -25.29 -4.61 -0.63
CA THR A 230 -25.80 -4.05 0.63
C THR A 230 -24.65 -3.65 1.54
N THR A 231 -24.79 -2.54 2.25
CA THR A 231 -23.81 -2.11 3.27
C THR A 231 -24.50 -1.49 4.48
N TRP A 232 -23.81 -1.48 5.61
CA TRP A 232 -24.26 -0.83 6.85
C TRP A 232 -23.90 0.67 6.89
N GLN A 233 -22.91 1.11 6.11
CA GLN A 233 -22.48 2.51 6.04
C GLN A 233 -23.27 3.25 4.94
N ARG A 234 -23.59 4.53 5.16
CA ARG A 234 -24.21 5.37 4.11
C ARG A 234 -23.22 5.51 2.94
N PRO A 235 -23.58 5.09 1.70
CA PRO A 235 -22.65 5.09 0.57
C PRO A 235 -22.24 6.52 0.19
N THR A 236 -20.93 6.78 0.17
CA THR A 236 -20.31 8.01 -0.33
C THR A 236 -19.78 7.82 -1.75
N ALA A 237 -19.44 8.92 -2.44
CA ALA A 237 -18.83 8.84 -3.77
C ALA A 237 -17.53 8.00 -3.74
N ASP A 238 -16.63 8.32 -2.81
CA ASP A 238 -15.33 7.65 -2.63
C ASP A 238 -15.48 6.15 -2.32
N MET A 239 -16.52 5.77 -1.56
CA MET A 239 -16.83 4.36 -1.25
C MET A 239 -17.34 3.60 -2.48
N LEU A 240 -18.08 4.27 -3.37
CA LEU A 240 -18.54 3.68 -4.63
C LEU A 240 -17.41 3.57 -5.65
N GLU A 241 -16.56 4.59 -5.77
CA GLU A 241 -15.37 4.56 -6.63
C GLU A 241 -14.41 3.43 -6.19
N ALA A 242 -14.12 3.33 -4.89
CA ALA A 242 -13.31 2.23 -4.35
C ALA A 242 -13.93 0.84 -4.60
N HIS A 243 -15.26 0.74 -4.60
CA HIS A 243 -15.96 -0.52 -4.90
C HIS A 243 -15.95 -0.86 -6.40
N GLU A 244 -16.09 0.12 -7.29
CA GLU A 244 -15.99 -0.06 -8.74
C GLU A 244 -14.57 -0.46 -9.15
N GLN A 245 -13.55 0.21 -8.60
CA GLN A 245 -12.14 -0.17 -8.77
C GLN A 245 -11.91 -1.62 -8.28
N TRP A 246 -12.38 -1.97 -7.07
CA TRP A 246 -12.29 -3.31 -6.50
C TRP A 246 -12.99 -4.38 -7.35
N GLN A 247 -14.15 -4.09 -7.95
CA GLN A 247 -14.82 -5.02 -8.88
C GLN A 247 -13.98 -5.21 -10.16
N SER A 248 -13.49 -4.12 -10.76
CA SER A 248 -12.78 -4.16 -12.05
C SER A 248 -11.47 -4.96 -12.05
N GLY A 249 -10.77 -5.01 -10.92
CA GLY A 249 -9.51 -5.75 -10.78
C GLY A 249 -9.66 -7.28 -10.70
N ARG A 250 -10.88 -7.80 -10.50
CA ARG A 250 -11.13 -9.20 -10.12
C ARG A 250 -10.65 -10.23 -11.14
N ASP A 251 -10.96 -10.01 -12.42
CA ASP A 251 -10.61 -10.97 -13.47
C ASP A 251 -9.12 -10.92 -13.81
N GLN A 252 -8.51 -9.74 -13.73
CA GLN A 252 -7.07 -9.55 -13.87
C GLN A 252 -6.29 -10.24 -12.74
N ALA A 253 -6.81 -10.14 -11.51
CA ALA A 253 -6.27 -10.80 -10.33
C ALA A 253 -6.29 -12.34 -10.44
N MET A 254 -7.36 -12.92 -11.02
CA MET A 254 -7.44 -14.36 -11.30
C MET A 254 -6.33 -14.83 -12.26
N MET A 255 -6.08 -14.09 -13.35
CA MET A 255 -5.07 -14.51 -14.35
C MET A 255 -3.65 -14.58 -13.78
N GLN A 256 -3.25 -13.61 -12.94
CA GLN A 256 -1.97 -13.68 -12.22
C GLN A 256 -1.93 -14.83 -11.21
N TRP A 257 -3.04 -15.05 -10.49
CA TRP A 257 -3.11 -16.04 -9.43
C TRP A 257 -2.81 -17.47 -9.92
N GLU A 258 -3.29 -17.85 -11.10
CA GLU A 258 -2.98 -19.16 -11.68
C GLU A 258 -1.49 -19.32 -12.01
N GLN A 259 -0.85 -18.26 -12.54
CA GLN A 259 0.58 -18.27 -12.85
C GLN A 259 1.44 -18.48 -11.59
N ARG A 260 1.09 -17.83 -10.45
CA ARG A 260 1.80 -18.00 -9.16
C ARG A 260 1.89 -19.47 -8.72
N PHE A 261 0.88 -20.29 -9.02
CA PHE A 261 0.86 -21.69 -8.62
C PHE A 261 1.63 -22.63 -9.56
N LEU A 262 1.51 -22.42 -10.88
CA LEU A 262 2.21 -23.23 -11.89
C LEU A 262 3.73 -23.22 -11.67
N LEU A 263 4.28 -22.06 -11.28
CA LEU A 263 5.71 -21.87 -11.04
C LEU A 263 6.22 -22.64 -9.80
N GLN A 264 5.43 -22.72 -8.72
CA GLN A 264 5.86 -23.44 -7.52
C GLN A 264 5.85 -24.97 -7.65
N GLN A 265 4.99 -25.55 -8.51
CA GLN A 265 5.01 -27.01 -8.70
C GLN A 265 6.33 -27.51 -9.30
N ASN A 266 7.08 -26.68 -10.04
CA ASN A 266 8.39 -27.06 -10.57
C ASN A 266 9.49 -27.09 -9.50
N ASN A 267 9.46 -26.24 -8.46
CA ASN A 267 10.44 -26.30 -7.36
C ASN A 267 10.17 -27.53 -6.45
N PHE A 268 8.92 -27.75 -6.05
CA PHE A 268 8.58 -28.81 -5.08
C PHE A 268 8.76 -30.25 -5.60
N ASN A 269 8.91 -30.45 -6.91
CA ASN A 269 9.25 -31.76 -7.48
C ASN A 269 10.76 -32.10 -7.41
N ALA A 270 11.62 -31.14 -7.05
CA ALA A 270 13.05 -31.33 -6.83
C ALA A 270 13.48 -31.17 -5.35
N ASP A 271 12.76 -30.34 -4.58
CA ASP A 271 13.10 -30.01 -3.19
C ASP A 271 12.73 -31.15 -2.20
N ASP A 272 13.71 -32.03 -1.96
CA ASP A 272 13.68 -32.96 -0.83
C ASP A 272 14.37 -32.32 0.42
N PRO A 273 13.75 -32.34 1.62
CA PRO A 273 14.21 -31.57 2.77
C PRO A 273 15.57 -32.00 3.35
N LEU A 274 16.15 -33.11 2.90
CA LEU A 274 17.50 -33.56 3.27
C LEU A 274 18.60 -33.12 2.28
N GLY A 275 18.28 -32.24 1.32
CA GLY A 275 19.20 -31.81 0.26
C GLY A 275 19.21 -32.78 -0.94
N PRO A 276 20.12 -32.64 -1.91
CA PRO A 276 20.21 -33.61 -3.01
C PRO A 276 20.56 -35.00 -2.49
N LEU A 277 20.05 -36.04 -3.17
CA LEU A 277 20.45 -37.43 -2.91
C LEU A 277 21.94 -37.65 -3.23
N PRO A 278 22.62 -38.59 -2.55
CA PRO A 278 24.01 -38.94 -2.88
C PRO A 278 24.11 -39.46 -4.32
N GLU A 279 25.27 -39.28 -4.95
CA GLU A 279 25.46 -39.63 -6.36
C GLU A 279 25.12 -41.09 -6.65
N GLY A 280 24.32 -41.32 -7.70
CA GLY A 280 23.82 -42.64 -8.08
C GLY A 280 22.56 -43.12 -7.34
N TRP A 281 21.97 -42.33 -6.42
CA TRP A 281 20.68 -42.65 -5.79
C TRP A 281 19.49 -41.96 -6.46
N GLU A 282 18.36 -42.66 -6.53
CA GLU A 282 17.10 -42.18 -7.11
C GLU A 282 15.92 -42.47 -6.14
N LYS A 283 15.02 -41.50 -5.98
CA LYS A 283 13.79 -41.64 -5.17
C LYS A 283 12.62 -42.07 -6.06
N ARG A 284 11.92 -43.14 -5.69
CA ARG A 284 10.74 -43.65 -6.40
C ARG A 284 9.55 -43.85 -5.47
N GLN A 285 8.35 -43.93 -6.04
CA GLN A 285 7.12 -44.22 -5.33
C GLN A 285 6.55 -45.56 -5.83
N ASP A 286 6.14 -46.43 -4.92
CA ASP A 286 5.43 -47.67 -5.27
C ASP A 286 4.02 -47.31 -5.78
N PRO A 287 3.65 -47.66 -7.02
CA PRO A 287 2.32 -47.37 -7.58
C PRO A 287 1.16 -48.02 -6.80
N ASN A 288 1.40 -49.11 -6.07
CA ASN A 288 0.35 -49.87 -5.38
C ASN A 288 0.09 -49.38 -3.95
N THR A 289 1.12 -48.90 -3.25
CA THR A 289 1.01 -48.44 -1.84
C THR A 289 1.20 -46.94 -1.66
N GLY A 290 1.62 -46.21 -2.70
CA GLY A 290 1.97 -44.79 -2.61
C GLY A 290 3.20 -44.49 -1.75
N ARG A 291 3.92 -45.52 -1.28
CA ARG A 291 5.03 -45.41 -0.34
C ARG A 291 6.34 -45.13 -1.09
N MET A 292 7.17 -44.24 -0.54
CA MET A 292 8.46 -43.89 -1.15
C MET A 292 9.51 -44.96 -0.84
N TYR A 293 10.38 -45.23 -1.81
CA TYR A 293 11.56 -46.07 -1.67
C TYR A 293 12.74 -45.48 -2.45
N PHE A 294 13.95 -45.86 -2.09
CA PHE A 294 15.20 -45.34 -2.67
C PHE A 294 15.93 -46.45 -3.41
N VAL A 295 16.40 -46.15 -4.62
CA VAL A 295 17.15 -47.04 -5.51
C VAL A 295 18.58 -46.55 -5.59
N ASN A 296 19.56 -47.42 -5.38
CA ASN A 296 20.97 -47.12 -5.62
C ASN A 296 21.41 -47.80 -6.92
N HIS A 297 21.76 -47.01 -7.94
CA HIS A 297 22.17 -47.52 -9.25
C HIS A 297 23.62 -48.04 -9.29
N VAL A 298 24.45 -47.66 -8.31
CA VAL A 298 25.86 -48.06 -8.22
C VAL A 298 26.00 -49.51 -7.76
N ASN A 299 25.25 -49.91 -6.73
CA ASN A 299 25.24 -51.28 -6.19
C ASN A 299 23.97 -52.08 -6.56
N ARG A 300 22.99 -51.44 -7.21
CA ARG A 300 21.69 -52.01 -7.64
C ARG A 300 20.78 -52.48 -6.51
N THR A 301 20.87 -51.89 -5.31
CA THR A 301 19.96 -52.18 -4.19
C THR A 301 18.76 -51.22 -4.12
N THR A 302 17.75 -51.61 -3.36
CA THR A 302 16.57 -50.78 -3.05
C THR A 302 16.25 -50.85 -1.56
N GLN A 303 15.94 -49.73 -0.93
CA GLN A 303 15.60 -49.63 0.50
C GLN A 303 14.45 -48.67 0.78
N TRP A 304 13.85 -48.77 1.97
CA TRP A 304 12.72 -47.94 2.38
C TRP A 304 13.15 -46.73 3.24
N GLU A 305 14.26 -46.84 3.97
CA GLU A 305 14.87 -45.73 4.69
C GLU A 305 15.68 -44.81 3.76
N ASP A 306 15.77 -43.54 4.13
CA ASP A 306 16.48 -42.54 3.33
C ASP A 306 18.00 -42.62 3.52
N PRO A 307 18.81 -42.75 2.45
CA PRO A 307 20.27 -42.86 2.57
C PRO A 307 20.92 -41.64 3.24
N ARG A 308 20.27 -40.47 3.26
CA ARG A 308 20.79 -39.27 3.95
C ARG A 308 20.51 -39.27 5.46
N THR A 309 19.67 -40.19 5.94
CA THR A 309 19.43 -40.40 7.39
C THR A 309 20.33 -41.48 7.98
N GLN A 310 21.05 -42.24 7.15
CA GLN A 310 21.95 -43.31 7.55
C GLN A 310 23.41 -42.81 7.52
N GLY A 311 23.85 -42.21 8.62
CA GLY A 311 25.18 -41.60 8.72
C GLY A 311 26.33 -42.63 8.83
N GLY A 312 26.92 -43.01 7.70
CA GLY A 312 28.15 -43.81 7.68
C GLY A 312 28.69 -44.07 6.27
N SER A 313 30.01 -44.02 6.10
CA SER A 313 30.72 -44.50 4.91
C SER A 313 31.47 -45.80 5.25
N ASP A 314 31.37 -46.81 4.37
CA ASP A 314 31.87 -48.18 4.57
C ASP A 314 33.41 -48.34 4.52
N GLN A 315 34.18 -47.26 4.74
CA GLN A 315 35.64 -47.35 4.83
C GLN A 315 36.07 -47.63 6.28
N PRO A 316 36.98 -48.60 6.52
CA PRO A 316 37.49 -48.86 7.86
C PRO A 316 38.24 -47.64 8.43
N LEU A 317 38.24 -47.51 9.76
CA LEU A 317 39.03 -46.48 10.44
C LEU A 317 40.53 -46.79 10.33
N PRO A 318 41.41 -45.77 10.32
CA PRO A 318 42.85 -45.98 10.41
C PRO A 318 43.23 -46.67 11.74
N ASP A 319 44.34 -47.41 11.74
CA ASP A 319 44.81 -48.10 12.94
C ASP A 319 44.92 -47.15 14.14
N GLY A 320 44.51 -47.62 15.32
CA GLY A 320 44.50 -46.86 16.56
C GLY A 320 43.40 -45.79 16.70
N TRP A 321 42.49 -45.65 15.74
CA TRP A 321 41.32 -44.78 15.87
C TRP A 321 40.06 -45.57 16.25
N GLU A 322 39.35 -45.11 17.27
CA GLU A 322 38.10 -45.69 17.75
C GLU A 322 36.94 -44.69 17.62
N MET A 323 35.80 -45.11 17.07
CA MET A 323 34.58 -44.29 17.03
C MET A 323 33.66 -44.67 18.20
N ARG A 324 33.13 -43.66 18.91
CA ARG A 324 32.10 -43.80 19.95
C ARG A 324 30.98 -42.79 19.74
N PHE A 325 29.91 -42.91 20.53
CA PHE A 325 28.78 -42.00 20.51
C PHE A 325 28.62 -41.35 21.89
N THR A 326 28.16 -40.10 21.91
CA THR A 326 27.71 -39.45 23.15
C THR A 326 26.34 -39.99 23.57
N GLU A 327 25.88 -39.67 24.79
CA GLU A 327 24.52 -40.00 25.26
C GLU A 327 23.41 -39.41 24.39
N GLN A 328 23.73 -38.38 23.58
CA GLN A 328 22.84 -37.75 22.60
C GLN A 328 22.96 -38.37 21.19
N GLY A 329 23.63 -39.52 21.05
CA GLY A 329 23.78 -40.24 19.78
C GLY A 329 24.75 -39.59 18.77
N VAL A 330 25.52 -38.58 19.17
CA VAL A 330 26.47 -37.90 18.26
C VAL A 330 27.79 -38.68 18.19
N PRO A 331 28.27 -39.07 17.00
CA PRO A 331 29.55 -39.75 16.86
C PRO A 331 30.74 -38.83 17.17
N PHE A 332 31.76 -39.38 17.82
CA PHE A 332 33.08 -38.77 18.01
C PHE A 332 34.16 -39.83 17.92
N PHE A 333 35.40 -39.43 17.68
CA PHE A 333 36.55 -40.31 17.53
C PHE A 333 37.58 -40.10 18.64
N ILE A 334 38.28 -41.19 18.96
CA ILE A 334 39.35 -41.27 19.95
C ILE A 334 40.60 -41.72 19.20
N ASP A 335 41.67 -40.92 19.24
CA ASP A 335 42.98 -41.35 18.77
C ASP A 335 43.76 -41.95 19.94
N HIS A 336 44.01 -43.26 19.87
CA HIS A 336 44.75 -43.97 20.90
C HIS A 336 46.26 -43.69 20.87
N HIS A 337 46.79 -42.99 19.86
CA HIS A 337 48.20 -42.56 19.84
C HIS A 337 48.41 -41.27 20.64
N SER A 338 47.69 -40.18 20.30
CA SER A 338 47.78 -38.90 21.01
C SER A 338 46.98 -38.85 22.32
N LYS A 339 46.10 -39.82 22.56
CA LYS A 339 45.13 -39.84 23.68
C LYS A 339 44.19 -38.63 23.68
N THR A 340 43.83 -38.15 22.48
CA THR A 340 42.88 -37.06 22.28
C THR A 340 41.54 -37.57 21.74
N THR A 341 40.52 -36.71 21.79
CA THR A 341 39.20 -36.97 21.18
C THR A 341 38.79 -35.82 20.27
N THR A 342 38.04 -36.11 19.22
CA THR A 342 37.67 -35.13 18.18
C THR A 342 36.35 -35.51 17.51
N TYR A 343 35.64 -34.51 16.99
CA TYR A 343 34.46 -34.70 16.14
C TYR A 343 34.80 -34.78 14.64
N ASN A 344 36.07 -34.62 14.28
CA ASN A 344 36.53 -34.75 12.89
C ASN A 344 36.88 -36.21 12.55
N ASP A 345 36.32 -36.73 11.48
CA ASP A 345 36.54 -38.11 11.03
C ASP A 345 37.95 -38.30 10.45
N PRO A 346 38.78 -39.20 11.01
CA PRO A 346 40.16 -39.39 10.56
C PRO A 346 40.29 -39.93 9.12
N ARG A 347 39.21 -40.48 8.54
CA ARG A 347 39.17 -40.97 7.15
C ARG A 347 38.93 -39.85 6.14
N THR A 348 38.30 -38.74 6.55
CA THR A 348 37.83 -37.70 5.62
C THR A 348 38.24 -36.26 5.99
N GLY A 349 38.74 -36.05 7.20
CA GLY A 349 39.07 -34.72 7.75
C GLY A 349 37.86 -33.83 8.08
N LYS A 350 36.62 -34.32 7.91
CA LYS A 350 35.39 -33.53 8.08
C LYS A 350 34.76 -33.74 9.47
N PRO A 351 34.14 -32.71 10.07
CA PRO A 351 33.33 -32.89 11.27
C PRO A 351 32.10 -33.77 10.98
N VAL A 352 31.76 -34.65 11.92
CA VAL A 352 30.49 -35.41 11.95
C VAL A 352 29.66 -35.02 13.17
N GLY A 353 28.34 -35.17 13.03
CA GLY A 353 27.35 -34.42 13.81
C GLY A 353 26.67 -33.36 12.94
N PRO A 354 25.76 -32.53 13.49
CA PRO A 354 25.11 -31.45 12.74
C PRO A 354 26.17 -30.49 12.16
N LEU A 355 26.13 -30.24 10.85
CA LEU A 355 27.24 -29.57 10.15
C LEU A 355 27.48 -28.14 10.67
N GLY A 356 28.58 -27.98 11.42
CA GLY A 356 29.16 -26.69 11.79
C GLY A 356 30.66 -26.72 11.53
N VAL A 357 31.13 -26.01 10.50
CA VAL A 357 32.55 -25.93 10.17
C VAL A 357 33.19 -24.79 10.96
N VAL A 358 34.22 -25.13 11.73
CA VAL A 358 35.33 -24.32 12.27
C VAL A 358 35.11 -22.80 12.33
N GLY A 359 35.08 -22.27 13.56
CA GLY A 359 35.67 -20.96 13.86
C GLY A 359 34.77 -19.72 13.78
N VAL A 360 33.53 -19.84 13.30
CA VAL A 360 32.49 -18.81 13.51
C VAL A 360 31.37 -19.42 14.34
N GLN A 361 30.94 -18.68 15.37
CA GLN A 361 29.85 -19.10 16.25
C GLN A 361 28.50 -18.83 15.58
N MET A 362 28.22 -19.59 14.52
CA MET A 362 26.90 -19.64 13.89
C MET A 362 25.87 -20.07 14.93
N ALA A 363 25.11 -19.11 15.45
CA ALA A 363 23.71 -19.35 15.70
C ALA A 363 23.11 -19.98 14.43
N MET A 364 22.30 -21.03 14.55
CA MET A 364 21.61 -21.60 13.39
C MET A 364 20.77 -20.51 12.73
N GLU A 365 21.27 -19.96 11.62
CA GLU A 365 20.51 -19.09 10.75
C GLU A 365 19.50 -19.97 10.02
N LYS A 366 18.38 -20.21 10.71
CA LYS A 366 17.27 -21.04 10.25
C LYS A 366 16.79 -20.48 8.91
N SER A 367 17.19 -21.09 7.81
CA SER A 367 16.77 -20.63 6.49
C SER A 367 15.24 -20.64 6.38
N PHE A 368 14.68 -19.75 5.57
CA PHE A 368 13.23 -19.67 5.39
C PHE A 368 12.64 -21.02 4.97
N ARG A 369 13.35 -21.76 4.10
CA ARG A 369 13.04 -23.14 3.71
C ARG A 369 12.98 -24.11 4.90
N TRP A 370 13.92 -24.04 5.85
CA TRP A 370 13.87 -24.85 7.08
C TRP A 370 12.67 -24.47 7.97
N LYS A 371 12.41 -23.17 8.14
CA LYS A 371 11.25 -22.67 8.91
C LYS A 371 9.93 -23.15 8.30
N ILE A 372 9.80 -23.09 6.98
CA ILE A 372 8.64 -23.64 6.23
C ILE A 372 8.54 -25.15 6.46
N ALA A 373 9.61 -25.92 6.30
CA ALA A 373 9.58 -27.37 6.47
C ALA A 373 9.13 -27.77 7.89
N GLN A 374 9.66 -27.10 8.92
CA GLN A 374 9.27 -27.31 10.32
C GLN A 374 7.79 -26.95 10.56
N PHE A 375 7.32 -25.81 10.03
CA PHE A 375 5.92 -25.41 10.14
C PHE A 375 4.96 -26.37 9.41
N ARG A 376 5.35 -26.86 8.22
CA ARG A 376 4.61 -27.86 7.45
C ARG A 376 4.54 -29.20 8.18
N TYR A 377 5.63 -29.62 8.85
CA TYR A 377 5.65 -30.80 9.71
C TYR A 377 4.72 -30.65 10.93
N LEU A 378 4.69 -29.49 11.58
CA LEU A 378 3.74 -29.20 12.67
C LEU A 378 2.28 -29.27 12.19
N CYS A 379 1.96 -28.68 11.03
CA CYS A 379 0.63 -28.76 10.44
C CYS A 379 0.24 -30.21 10.09
N LEU A 380 1.14 -30.96 9.45
CA LEU A 380 0.89 -32.36 9.04
C LEU A 380 0.70 -33.29 10.24
N SER A 381 1.55 -33.19 11.26
CA SER A 381 1.45 -33.99 12.49
C SER A 381 0.21 -33.68 13.34
N ASN A 382 -0.39 -32.49 13.16
CA ASN A 382 -1.63 -32.07 13.80
C ASN A 382 -2.85 -32.11 12.84
N SER A 383 -2.69 -32.68 11.64
CA SER A 383 -3.78 -32.86 10.68
C SER A 383 -4.76 -33.90 11.18
N VAL A 384 -6.05 -33.58 11.14
CA VAL A 384 -7.10 -34.47 11.65
C VAL A 384 -7.59 -35.39 10.52
N PRO A 385 -7.81 -36.70 10.74
CA PRO A 385 -8.29 -37.62 9.72
C PRO A 385 -9.65 -37.24 9.09
N ASN A 386 -10.00 -37.91 7.99
CA ASN A 386 -11.15 -37.62 7.13
C ASN A 386 -11.06 -36.24 6.45
N HIS A 387 -12.16 -35.82 5.83
CA HIS A 387 -12.30 -34.53 5.16
C HIS A 387 -13.39 -33.68 5.83
N VAL A 388 -13.36 -32.38 5.58
CA VAL A 388 -14.41 -31.43 5.99
C VAL A 388 -15.01 -30.77 4.75
N LYS A 389 -16.31 -30.97 4.55
CA LYS A 389 -17.05 -30.42 3.41
C LYS A 389 -17.47 -28.98 3.69
N ILE A 390 -17.23 -28.09 2.72
CA ILE A 390 -17.69 -26.70 2.65
C ILE A 390 -18.48 -26.55 1.34
N THR A 391 -19.66 -25.93 1.35
CA THR A 391 -20.56 -25.92 0.19
C THR A 391 -21.23 -24.57 -0.03
N VAL A 392 -20.74 -23.85 -1.03
CA VAL A 392 -20.91 -22.39 -1.19
C VAL A 392 -21.33 -22.03 -2.61
N SER A 393 -22.01 -20.91 -2.80
CA SER A 393 -22.28 -20.32 -4.12
C SER A 393 -21.16 -19.37 -4.53
N ARG A 394 -20.74 -19.37 -5.80
CA ARG A 394 -19.78 -18.36 -6.32
C ARG A 394 -20.27 -16.93 -6.08
N ASN A 395 -21.57 -16.71 -6.29
CA ASN A 395 -22.22 -15.40 -6.17
C ASN A 395 -22.42 -14.92 -4.71
N ASN A 396 -22.13 -15.79 -3.72
CA ASN A 396 -22.27 -15.47 -2.29
C ASN A 396 -21.10 -16.04 -1.48
N VAL A 397 -19.90 -16.15 -2.08
CA VAL A 397 -18.81 -16.98 -1.54
C VAL A 397 -18.35 -16.49 -0.16
N PHE A 398 -18.43 -15.19 0.13
CA PHE A 398 -18.10 -14.64 1.46
C PHE A 398 -19.06 -15.11 2.56
N GLU A 399 -20.35 -14.83 2.44
CA GLU A 399 -21.34 -15.12 3.48
C GLU A 399 -21.66 -16.62 3.57
N ASP A 400 -21.73 -17.35 2.45
CA ASP A 400 -21.85 -18.81 2.50
C ASP A 400 -20.65 -19.46 3.22
N SER A 401 -19.43 -18.94 3.03
CA SER A 401 -18.22 -19.43 3.71
C SER A 401 -18.15 -18.99 5.17
N PHE A 402 -18.65 -17.80 5.52
CA PHE A 402 -18.80 -17.34 6.91
C PHE A 402 -19.69 -18.30 7.71
N GLN A 403 -20.89 -18.58 7.20
CA GLN A 403 -21.81 -19.53 7.81
C GLN A 403 -21.20 -20.95 7.89
N GLU A 404 -20.53 -21.42 6.83
CA GLU A 404 -19.88 -22.73 6.83
C GLU A 404 -18.69 -22.85 7.79
N ILE A 405 -17.85 -21.84 7.95
CA ILE A 405 -16.64 -21.92 8.81
C ILE A 405 -16.97 -21.67 10.28
N MET A 406 -17.88 -20.74 10.57
CA MET A 406 -18.24 -20.39 11.95
C MET A 406 -19.06 -21.48 12.63
N ARG A 407 -19.88 -22.24 11.87
CA ARG A 407 -20.66 -23.37 12.41
C ARG A 407 -19.83 -24.64 12.69
N LYS A 408 -18.57 -24.69 12.25
CA LYS A 408 -17.67 -25.84 12.45
C LYS A 408 -16.81 -25.65 13.70
N ASN A 409 -16.43 -26.74 14.34
CA ASN A 409 -15.40 -26.73 15.37
C ASN A 409 -14.05 -26.40 14.70
N ALA A 410 -13.25 -25.51 15.30
CA ALA A 410 -11.98 -25.07 14.73
C ALA A 410 -10.96 -26.23 14.56
N VAL A 411 -11.06 -27.29 15.38
CA VAL A 411 -10.26 -28.51 15.21
C VAL A 411 -10.63 -29.27 13.93
N ASP A 412 -11.91 -29.26 13.51
CA ASP A 412 -12.34 -29.89 12.26
C ASP A 412 -11.84 -29.14 11.02
N LEU A 413 -11.49 -27.85 11.14
CA LEU A 413 -10.87 -27.06 10.07
C LEU A 413 -9.43 -27.53 9.76
N ARG A 414 -8.84 -28.39 10.59
CA ARG A 414 -7.55 -29.09 10.33
C ARG A 414 -7.71 -30.37 9.49
N ARG A 415 -8.93 -30.83 9.21
CA ARG A 415 -9.17 -31.97 8.30
C ARG A 415 -8.92 -31.54 6.85
N ARG A 416 -8.69 -32.50 5.96
CA ARG A 416 -8.57 -32.21 4.52
C ARG A 416 -9.81 -31.44 4.04
N LEU A 417 -9.63 -30.23 3.53
CA LEU A 417 -10.74 -29.46 2.97
C LEU A 417 -11.29 -30.16 1.71
N TYR A 418 -12.60 -30.13 1.54
CA TYR A 418 -13.29 -30.52 0.32
C TYR A 418 -14.31 -29.42 -0.01
N ILE A 419 -13.96 -28.58 -0.99
CA ILE A 419 -14.80 -27.45 -1.39
C ILE A 419 -15.72 -27.87 -2.54
N GLN A 420 -17.00 -27.56 -2.44
CA GLN A 420 -17.96 -27.71 -3.53
C GLN A 420 -18.70 -26.39 -3.80
N PHE A 421 -18.64 -25.91 -5.04
CA PHE A 421 -19.52 -24.85 -5.51
C PHE A 421 -20.92 -25.41 -5.85
N ARG A 422 -21.98 -24.70 -5.42
CA ARG A 422 -23.37 -25.14 -5.59
C ARG A 422 -23.77 -25.07 -7.07
N GLY A 423 -24.08 -26.24 -7.66
CA GLY A 423 -24.43 -26.37 -9.08
C GLY A 423 -23.27 -26.82 -9.97
N GLU A 424 -22.08 -27.05 -9.41
CA GLU A 424 -20.88 -27.45 -10.16
C GLU A 424 -20.40 -28.85 -9.76
N GLU A 425 -20.05 -29.68 -10.75
CA GLU A 425 -19.45 -31.00 -10.55
C GLU A 425 -17.91 -30.91 -10.52
N GLY A 426 -17.38 -30.39 -9.41
CA GLY A 426 -15.94 -30.28 -9.16
C GLY A 426 -15.35 -31.51 -8.45
N LEU A 427 -14.44 -32.21 -9.13
CA LEU A 427 -13.56 -33.21 -8.49
C LEU A 427 -12.38 -32.50 -7.81
N ASP A 428 -12.45 -32.28 -6.50
CA ASP A 428 -11.44 -31.49 -5.75
C ASP A 428 -10.11 -32.25 -5.51
N TYR A 429 -9.31 -32.33 -6.57
CA TYR A 429 -7.88 -32.63 -6.53
C TYR A 429 -7.03 -31.45 -6.00
N GLY A 430 -7.62 -30.53 -5.22
CA GLY A 430 -6.96 -29.33 -4.69
C GLY A 430 -6.94 -28.15 -5.66
N GLY A 431 -7.72 -28.21 -6.75
CA GLY A 431 -7.98 -27.07 -7.64
C GLY A 431 -9.03 -26.13 -7.05
N VAL A 432 -10.23 -26.67 -6.79
CA VAL A 432 -11.38 -25.92 -6.24
C VAL A 432 -11.01 -25.28 -4.90
N ALA A 433 -10.25 -25.97 -4.05
CA ALA A 433 -9.73 -25.39 -2.82
C ALA A 433 -8.84 -24.15 -3.03
N ARG A 434 -7.95 -24.13 -4.05
CA ARG A 434 -7.09 -22.97 -4.35
C ARG A 434 -7.90 -21.78 -4.85
N GLU A 435 -8.84 -22.04 -5.76
CA GLU A 435 -9.77 -21.02 -6.28
C GLU A 435 -10.60 -20.40 -5.15
N TRP A 436 -11.14 -21.21 -4.25
CA TRP A 436 -11.93 -20.74 -3.12
C TRP A 436 -11.13 -19.85 -2.15
N PHE A 437 -9.86 -20.21 -1.83
CA PHE A 437 -9.00 -19.34 -1.04
C PHE A 437 -8.74 -17.98 -1.71
N PHE A 438 -8.50 -17.96 -3.02
CA PHE A 438 -8.38 -16.70 -3.77
C PHE A 438 -9.67 -15.88 -3.69
N LEU A 439 -10.80 -16.45 -4.15
CA LEU A 439 -12.07 -15.73 -4.27
C LEU A 439 -12.50 -15.18 -2.92
N LEU A 440 -12.42 -15.97 -1.86
CA LEU A 440 -12.75 -15.51 -0.51
C LEU A 440 -11.78 -14.42 -0.03
N SER A 441 -10.47 -14.57 -0.25
CA SER A 441 -9.52 -13.53 0.16
C SER A 441 -9.69 -12.19 -0.57
N HIS A 442 -10.25 -12.20 -1.78
CA HIS A 442 -10.60 -10.99 -2.53
C HIS A 442 -11.91 -10.35 -2.02
N GLU A 443 -12.91 -11.16 -1.68
CA GLU A 443 -14.20 -10.72 -1.11
C GLU A 443 -14.08 -10.15 0.30
N VAL A 444 -13.11 -10.63 1.10
CA VAL A 444 -12.76 -10.04 2.40
C VAL A 444 -12.40 -8.55 2.29
N LEU A 445 -11.97 -8.09 1.11
CA LEU A 445 -11.56 -6.70 0.85
C LEU A 445 -12.69 -5.80 0.34
N ASN A 446 -13.87 -6.36 0.07
CA ASN A 446 -15.00 -5.62 -0.49
C ASN A 446 -15.41 -4.46 0.45
N PRO A 447 -15.31 -3.18 0.02
CA PRO A 447 -15.58 -2.03 0.88
C PRO A 447 -16.97 -2.05 1.54
N MET A 448 -17.95 -2.70 0.92
CA MET A 448 -19.33 -2.77 1.41
C MET A 448 -19.47 -3.49 2.76
N TYR A 449 -18.56 -4.39 3.13
CA TYR A 449 -18.57 -5.02 4.46
C TYR A 449 -18.00 -4.12 5.58
N CYS A 450 -17.35 -3.00 5.21
CA CYS A 450 -16.73 -2.02 6.11
C CYS A 450 -15.60 -2.55 7.01
N LEU A 451 -15.05 -3.74 6.75
CA LEU A 451 -14.08 -4.42 7.64
C LEU A 451 -12.65 -3.88 7.51
N PHE A 452 -12.17 -3.72 6.28
CA PHE A 452 -10.83 -3.21 5.96
C PHE A 452 -10.92 -1.92 5.17
N MET A 453 -9.82 -1.18 5.19
CA MET A 453 -9.56 -0.04 4.32
C MET A 453 -8.12 -0.11 3.83
N TYR A 454 -7.80 0.60 2.75
CA TYR A 454 -6.43 0.75 2.30
C TYR A 454 -5.64 1.70 3.22
N ALA A 455 -4.32 1.56 3.25
CA ALA A 455 -3.39 2.44 3.94
C ALA A 455 -2.75 3.42 2.93
N GLY A 456 -2.98 4.71 3.13
CA GLY A 456 -2.68 5.74 2.13
C GLY A 456 -3.44 5.53 0.81
N ASN A 457 -2.93 6.11 -0.28
CA ASN A 457 -3.51 5.97 -1.62
C ASN A 457 -3.02 4.69 -2.33
N ASN A 458 -2.72 3.63 -1.58
CA ASN A 458 -2.08 2.41 -2.09
C ASN A 458 -3.00 1.19 -1.96
N ASN A 459 -3.48 0.71 -3.12
CA ASN A 459 -4.43 -0.41 -3.25
C ASN A 459 -3.85 -1.79 -2.86
N TYR A 460 -2.61 -1.87 -2.37
CA TYR A 460 -1.96 -3.13 -1.94
C TYR A 460 -1.87 -3.33 -0.43
N SER A 461 -1.88 -2.25 0.37
CA SER A 461 -1.65 -2.28 1.82
C SER A 461 -2.94 -2.19 2.62
N LEU A 462 -3.33 -3.30 3.27
CA LEU A 462 -4.59 -3.40 4.03
C LEU A 462 -4.41 -3.10 5.52
N GLN A 463 -5.31 -2.29 6.07
CA GLN A 463 -5.46 -2.04 7.51
C GLN A 463 -6.92 -2.28 7.96
N ILE A 464 -7.12 -2.68 9.21
CA ILE A 464 -8.47 -2.81 9.80
C ILE A 464 -9.12 -1.41 9.83
N ASN A 465 -10.37 -1.31 9.38
CA ASN A 465 -11.14 -0.08 9.46
C ASN A 465 -11.57 0.19 10.93
N PRO A 466 -11.18 1.32 11.55
CA PRO A 466 -11.66 1.69 12.89
C PRO A 466 -13.19 1.86 12.94
N ALA A 467 -13.81 2.30 11.85
CA ALA A 467 -15.26 2.46 11.72
C ALA A 467 -16.01 1.14 11.45
N SER A 468 -15.34 -0.02 11.47
CA SER A 468 -15.97 -1.32 11.20
C SER A 468 -17.14 -1.68 12.12
N PHE A 469 -17.25 -1.06 13.30
CA PHE A 469 -18.41 -1.22 14.22
C PHE A 469 -19.75 -0.77 13.62
N VAL A 470 -19.73 -0.01 12.52
CA VAL A 470 -20.93 0.30 11.73
C VAL A 470 -21.61 -0.99 11.23
N ASN A 471 -20.83 -2.03 10.91
CA ASN A 471 -21.33 -3.39 10.72
C ASN A 471 -21.48 -4.07 12.09
N PRO A 472 -22.70 -4.31 12.61
CA PRO A 472 -22.88 -4.75 14.00
C PRO A 472 -22.37 -6.16 14.30
N ASP A 473 -22.10 -6.95 13.26
CA ASP A 473 -21.58 -8.31 13.36
C ASP A 473 -20.08 -8.37 12.99
N HIS A 474 -19.40 -7.21 12.83
CA HIS A 474 -17.98 -7.10 12.42
C HIS A 474 -17.01 -7.97 13.22
N LEU A 475 -17.16 -8.07 14.56
CA LEU A 475 -16.28 -8.91 15.39
C LEU A 475 -16.37 -10.39 15.00
N LYS A 476 -17.54 -10.89 14.60
CA LYS A 476 -17.70 -12.27 14.11
C LYS A 476 -17.02 -12.44 12.75
N TYR A 477 -17.14 -11.44 11.88
CA TYR A 477 -16.40 -11.45 10.61
C TYR A 477 -14.89 -11.42 10.84
N PHE A 478 -14.37 -10.67 11.81
CA PHE A 478 -12.94 -10.72 12.15
C PHE A 478 -12.50 -12.07 12.73
N GLU A 479 -13.28 -12.71 13.62
CA GLU A 479 -12.99 -14.07 14.08
C GLU A 479 -12.98 -15.07 12.91
N TYR A 480 -13.96 -14.98 12.02
CA TYR A 480 -14.04 -15.75 10.79
C TYR A 480 -12.81 -15.55 9.89
N ILE A 481 -12.38 -14.30 9.66
CA ILE A 481 -11.19 -13.97 8.87
C ILE A 481 -9.94 -14.55 9.57
N GLY A 482 -9.86 -14.49 10.89
CA GLY A 482 -8.81 -15.13 11.68
C GLY A 482 -8.72 -16.64 11.42
N ARG A 483 -9.87 -17.35 11.49
CA ARG A 483 -9.97 -18.78 11.14
C ARG A 483 -9.55 -19.03 9.69
N PHE A 484 -10.00 -18.21 8.75
CA PHE A 484 -9.70 -18.32 7.32
C PHE A 484 -8.19 -18.18 7.01
N ILE A 485 -7.53 -17.16 7.57
CA ILE A 485 -6.09 -16.94 7.38
C ILE A 485 -5.28 -18.08 8.03
N ALA A 486 -5.70 -18.56 9.20
CA ALA A 486 -5.08 -19.73 9.83
C ALA A 486 -5.30 -21.02 9.00
N MET A 487 -6.47 -21.22 8.39
CA MET A 487 -6.71 -22.31 7.44
C MET A 487 -5.80 -22.21 6.20
N ALA A 488 -5.58 -21.01 5.66
CA ALA A 488 -4.70 -20.78 4.51
C ALA A 488 -3.26 -21.23 4.84
N LEU A 489 -2.73 -20.73 5.97
CA LEU A 489 -1.41 -21.12 6.47
C LEU A 489 -1.32 -22.63 6.73
N PHE A 490 -2.29 -23.23 7.43
CA PHE A 490 -2.28 -24.65 7.80
C PHE A 490 -2.29 -25.58 6.57
N HIS A 491 -3.21 -25.33 5.62
CA HIS A 491 -3.39 -26.17 4.41
C HIS A 491 -2.42 -25.85 3.27
N GLY A 492 -1.49 -24.91 3.47
CA GLY A 492 -0.53 -24.51 2.44
C GLY A 492 -1.22 -23.92 1.21
N LYS A 493 -2.15 -22.99 1.45
CA LYS A 493 -2.85 -22.22 0.42
C LYS A 493 -2.52 -20.75 0.64
N PHE A 494 -2.26 -20.04 -0.46
CA PHE A 494 -2.01 -18.60 -0.38
C PHE A 494 -3.33 -17.82 -0.35
N ILE A 495 -3.22 -16.50 -0.25
CA ILE A 495 -4.32 -15.56 -0.45
C ILE A 495 -3.92 -14.50 -1.50
N TYR A 496 -4.90 -13.80 -2.06
CA TYR A 496 -4.67 -12.79 -3.10
C TYR A 496 -3.87 -11.58 -2.60
N SER A 497 -4.27 -11.02 -1.45
CA SER A 497 -3.65 -9.83 -0.84
C SER A 497 -3.18 -10.07 0.59
N GLY A 498 -1.98 -9.58 0.90
CA GLY A 498 -1.42 -9.56 2.25
C GLY A 498 -1.84 -8.34 3.06
N PHE A 499 -1.50 -8.36 4.36
CA PHE A 499 -1.68 -7.26 5.30
C PHE A 499 -0.44 -6.33 5.30
N THR A 500 -0.47 -5.25 6.08
CA THR A 500 0.71 -4.40 6.33
C THR A 500 1.77 -5.11 7.19
N MET A 501 3.05 -4.76 7.03
CA MET A 501 4.14 -5.29 7.88
C MET A 501 3.90 -5.10 9.39
N PRO A 502 3.45 -3.93 9.90
CA PRO A 502 3.04 -3.80 11.30
C PRO A 502 1.92 -4.76 11.73
N PHE A 503 1.00 -5.18 10.85
CA PHE A 503 0.03 -6.22 11.18
C PHE A 503 0.68 -7.60 11.32
N TYR A 504 1.61 -7.97 10.43
CA TYR A 504 2.40 -9.20 10.58
C TYR A 504 3.29 -9.18 11.82
N LYS A 505 3.84 -8.02 12.21
CA LYS A 505 4.54 -7.85 13.50
C LYS A 505 3.61 -8.10 14.69
N LYS A 506 2.38 -7.56 14.68
CA LYS A 506 1.35 -7.90 15.69
C LYS A 506 1.06 -9.40 15.74
N MET A 507 0.96 -10.07 14.59
CA MET A 507 0.76 -11.53 14.55
C MET A 507 1.90 -12.30 15.20
N LEU A 508 3.15 -11.87 15.00
CA LEU A 508 4.34 -12.48 15.58
C LEU A 508 4.68 -11.98 17.00
N ASN A 509 3.78 -11.22 17.63
CA ASN A 509 3.98 -10.57 18.93
C ASN A 509 5.26 -9.71 19.02
N LYS A 510 5.67 -9.10 17.89
CA LYS A 510 6.81 -8.19 17.81
C LYS A 510 6.40 -6.75 18.12
N LYS A 511 7.27 -6.00 18.81
CA LYS A 511 7.09 -4.56 19.05
C LYS A 511 7.06 -3.80 17.70
N ILE A 512 6.12 -2.88 17.58
CA ILE A 512 6.01 -1.96 16.44
C ILE A 512 6.94 -0.77 16.71
N VAL A 513 7.66 -0.30 15.68
CA VAL A 513 8.63 0.81 15.80
C VAL A 513 8.24 1.98 14.91
N LEU A 514 8.83 3.17 15.16
CA LEU A 514 8.55 4.39 14.39
C LEU A 514 8.65 4.20 12.86
N LYS A 515 9.61 3.39 12.37
CA LYS A 515 9.73 3.11 10.92
C LYS A 515 8.51 2.35 10.34
N ASP A 516 7.76 1.61 11.14
CA ASP A 516 6.55 0.92 10.65
C ASP A 516 5.42 1.89 10.30
N ILE A 517 5.43 3.12 10.85
CA ILE A 517 4.51 4.19 10.44
C ILE A 517 4.80 4.62 9.00
N GLU A 518 6.07 4.62 8.55
CA GLU A 518 6.46 5.06 7.19
C GLU A 518 5.52 4.47 6.14
N GLN A 519 5.32 3.13 6.16
CA GLN A 519 4.49 2.37 5.23
C GLN A 519 2.98 2.71 5.24
N VAL A 520 2.46 3.18 6.37
CA VAL A 520 1.01 3.31 6.62
C VAL A 520 0.55 4.76 6.60
N ASP A 521 1.43 5.68 6.99
CA ASP A 521 1.11 7.08 7.26
C ASP A 521 2.38 7.94 7.12
N SER A 522 2.84 8.14 5.88
CA SER A 522 4.08 8.86 5.61
C SER A 522 4.08 10.32 6.11
N GLU A 523 2.91 10.92 6.34
CA GLU A 523 2.79 12.26 6.91
C GLU A 523 3.07 12.25 8.42
N ILE A 524 2.40 11.39 9.20
CA ILE A 524 2.70 11.22 10.63
C ILE A 524 4.16 10.77 10.84
N TYR A 525 4.68 9.88 9.99
CA TYR A 525 6.09 9.47 10.06
C TYR A 525 7.06 10.65 9.91
N ASN A 526 6.84 11.54 8.93
CA ASN A 526 7.68 12.71 8.72
C ASN A 526 7.61 13.68 9.90
N SER A 527 6.41 13.93 10.45
CA SER A 527 6.24 14.79 11.64
C SER A 527 6.93 14.22 12.87
N LEU A 528 6.82 12.92 13.12
CA LEU A 528 7.47 12.26 14.26
C LEU A 528 8.99 12.19 14.11
N MET A 529 9.50 11.96 12.90
CA MET A 529 10.94 12.07 12.61
C MET A 529 11.45 13.50 12.83
N TRP A 530 10.66 14.52 12.47
CA TRP A 530 11.03 15.91 12.72
C TRP A 530 11.09 16.21 14.23
N ILE A 531 10.09 15.79 15.01
CA ILE A 531 10.06 15.92 16.48
C ILE A 531 11.28 15.21 17.10
N LYS A 532 11.61 14.01 16.62
CA LYS A 532 12.77 13.23 17.09
C LYS A 532 14.10 13.98 16.86
N ASP A 533 14.30 14.49 15.66
CA ASP A 533 15.62 14.94 15.18
C ASP A 533 15.89 16.46 15.41
N ASN A 534 14.92 17.24 15.90
CA ASN A 534 15.06 18.68 16.22
C ASN A 534 14.83 18.95 17.71
N ASN A 535 15.46 20.01 18.26
CA ASN A 535 15.20 20.44 19.64
C ASN A 535 13.81 21.08 19.75
N ILE A 536 12.91 20.46 20.52
CA ILE A 536 11.51 20.94 20.59
C ILE A 536 11.29 22.10 21.57
N ASP A 537 12.15 22.23 22.58
CA ASP A 537 12.07 23.31 23.59
C ASP A 537 12.38 24.69 22.95
N GLU A 538 13.11 24.73 21.83
CA GLU A 538 13.39 25.94 21.04
C GLU A 538 12.25 26.31 20.07
N CYS A 539 11.26 25.43 19.87
CA CYS A 539 10.33 25.51 18.75
C CYS A 539 8.89 25.90 19.14
N ASP A 540 8.59 26.03 20.44
CA ASP A 540 7.33 26.57 21.00
C ASP A 540 6.07 25.93 20.38
N MET A 541 6.05 24.60 20.35
CA MET A 541 5.04 23.81 19.61
C MET A 541 3.76 23.47 20.39
N GLU A 542 3.67 23.86 21.67
CA GLU A 542 2.51 23.58 22.56
C GLU A 542 2.01 22.12 22.51
N LEU A 543 2.93 21.15 22.39
CA LEU A 543 2.60 19.72 22.38
C LEU A 543 2.35 19.20 23.80
N TYR A 544 1.36 18.32 23.93
CA TYR A 544 1.00 17.62 25.17
C TYR A 544 0.89 16.10 24.91
N PHE A 545 0.81 15.28 25.96
CA PHE A 545 0.63 13.82 25.84
C PHE A 545 -0.83 13.43 25.50
N VAL A 546 -1.36 14.06 24.45
CA VAL A 546 -2.68 13.80 23.87
C VAL A 546 -2.58 13.55 22.37
N ALA A 547 -3.59 12.90 21.80
CA ALA A 547 -3.69 12.68 20.37
C ALA A 547 -5.14 12.79 19.89
N ASP A 548 -5.39 13.68 18.93
CA ASP A 548 -6.69 13.84 18.29
C ASP A 548 -6.87 12.87 17.12
N TYR A 549 -8.09 12.37 16.95
CA TYR A 549 -8.49 11.58 15.79
C TYR A 549 -9.93 11.86 15.41
N GLU A 550 -10.23 11.80 14.11
CA GLU A 550 -11.59 11.85 13.60
C GLU A 550 -12.16 10.43 13.47
N LEU A 551 -13.40 10.22 13.91
CA LEU A 551 -14.13 8.97 13.76
C LEU A 551 -15.58 9.27 13.35
N LEU A 552 -15.94 8.96 12.10
CA LEU A 552 -17.25 9.23 11.51
C LEU A 552 -17.69 10.71 11.60
N GLY A 553 -16.76 11.65 11.43
CA GLY A 553 -17.01 13.09 11.55
C GLY A 553 -17.02 13.63 12.99
N GLU A 554 -16.75 12.80 14.00
CA GLU A 554 -16.51 13.26 15.37
C GLU A 554 -15.00 13.34 15.65
N LEU A 555 -14.49 14.54 15.93
CA LEU A 555 -13.14 14.72 16.47
C LEU A 555 -13.10 14.32 17.95
N LYS A 556 -12.14 13.48 18.33
CA LYS A 556 -11.98 12.94 19.68
C LYS A 556 -10.52 13.03 20.10
N THR A 557 -10.29 13.62 21.27
CA THR A 557 -8.99 13.63 21.95
C THR A 557 -8.80 12.36 22.77
N TYR A 558 -7.59 11.83 22.80
CA TYR A 558 -7.19 10.68 23.61
C TYR A 558 -5.91 10.99 24.41
N GLU A 559 -5.91 10.76 25.72
CA GLU A 559 -4.72 10.89 26.56
C GLU A 559 -3.77 9.69 26.34
N LEU A 560 -2.54 9.96 25.91
CA LEU A 560 -1.53 8.92 25.64
C LEU A 560 -1.00 8.26 26.92
N LYS A 561 -1.12 8.95 28.06
CA LYS A 561 -0.86 8.45 29.42
C LYS A 561 -1.69 9.24 30.44
N GLU A 562 -1.81 8.75 31.67
CA GLU A 562 -2.62 9.37 32.72
C GLU A 562 -2.25 10.86 32.96
N GLY A 563 -3.23 11.76 32.86
CA GLY A 563 -3.00 13.21 33.00
C GLY A 563 -2.36 13.84 31.76
N GLY A 564 -2.49 13.20 30.60
CA GLY A 564 -1.78 13.56 29.37
C GLY A 564 -2.09 14.97 28.85
N THR A 565 -3.24 15.53 29.20
CA THR A 565 -3.63 16.92 28.91
C THR A 565 -2.74 17.96 29.56
N ASP A 566 -2.19 17.66 30.73
CA ASP A 566 -1.48 18.62 31.58
C ASP A 566 0.05 18.48 31.44
N ILE A 567 0.50 17.38 30.82
CA ILE A 567 1.91 17.04 30.63
C ILE A 567 2.36 17.53 29.26
N ALA A 568 3.12 18.63 29.23
CA ALA A 568 3.76 19.13 28.02
C ALA A 568 4.88 18.19 27.53
N VAL A 569 5.05 18.12 26.21
CA VAL A 569 6.15 17.38 25.57
C VAL A 569 7.38 18.29 25.49
N THR A 570 8.50 17.83 26.06
CA THR A 570 9.78 18.55 26.14
C THR A 570 10.91 17.70 25.58
N GLU A 571 12.06 18.29 25.31
CA GLU A 571 13.23 17.61 24.72
C GLU A 571 13.64 16.35 25.52
N ALA A 572 13.42 16.36 26.84
CA ALA A 572 13.69 15.24 27.74
C ALA A 572 12.67 14.09 27.67
N ASN A 573 11.42 14.33 27.25
CA ASN A 573 10.35 13.32 27.24
C ASN A 573 9.80 12.99 25.84
N LYS A 574 10.24 13.70 24.78
CA LYS A 574 9.71 13.52 23.41
C LYS A 574 9.81 12.10 22.86
N LEU A 575 10.79 11.30 23.29
CA LEU A 575 10.93 9.89 22.89
C LEU A 575 9.79 9.02 23.45
N GLU A 576 9.34 9.29 24.67
CA GLU A 576 8.17 8.66 25.30
C GLU A 576 6.88 9.04 24.54
N TYR A 577 6.73 10.32 24.20
CA TYR A 577 5.61 10.80 23.39
C TYR A 577 5.56 10.13 22.01
N ILE A 578 6.69 10.03 21.31
CA ILE A 578 6.80 9.33 20.03
C ILE A 578 6.41 7.84 20.19
N GLU A 579 6.92 7.15 21.21
CA GLU A 579 6.61 5.73 21.43
C GLU A 579 5.12 5.48 21.70
N LEU A 580 4.51 6.26 22.60
CA LEU A 580 3.08 6.15 22.92
C LEU A 580 2.20 6.52 21.71
N LEU A 581 2.54 7.56 20.94
CA LEU A 581 1.80 7.92 19.74
C LEU A 581 1.91 6.84 18.65
N VAL A 582 3.06 6.18 18.52
CA VAL A 582 3.25 5.04 17.61
C VAL A 582 2.34 3.87 18.00
N GLU A 583 2.36 3.45 19.26
CA GLU A 583 1.51 2.36 19.73
C GLU A 583 0.02 2.68 19.56
N TRP A 584 -0.40 3.89 19.98
CA TRP A 584 -1.75 4.39 19.80
C TRP A 584 -2.19 4.44 18.33
N ARG A 585 -1.34 4.93 17.41
CA ARG A 585 -1.66 5.02 15.96
C ARG A 585 -1.97 3.66 15.32
N PHE A 586 -1.46 2.58 15.89
CA PHE A 586 -1.73 1.20 15.46
C PHE A 586 -2.82 0.46 16.24
N ASN A 587 -3.20 0.93 17.44
CA ASN A 587 -4.22 0.30 18.28
C ASN A 587 -5.59 1.02 18.22
N ARG A 588 -5.60 2.36 18.04
CA ARG A 588 -6.79 3.22 18.11
C ARG A 588 -7.99 2.67 17.32
N GLY A 589 -9.07 2.36 18.03
CA GLY A 589 -10.34 1.91 17.44
C GLY A 589 -10.32 0.53 16.75
N VAL A 590 -9.21 -0.23 16.81
CA VAL A 590 -9.07 -1.54 16.14
C VAL A 590 -8.76 -2.71 17.10
N GLU A 591 -8.67 -2.45 18.41
CA GLU A 591 -8.36 -3.45 19.45
C GLU A 591 -9.31 -4.65 19.47
N GLN A 592 -10.63 -4.40 19.47
CA GLN A 592 -11.64 -5.47 19.59
C GLN A 592 -11.65 -6.36 18.33
N GLN A 593 -11.49 -5.74 17.17
CA GLN A 593 -11.37 -6.37 15.86
C GLN A 593 -10.10 -7.23 15.80
N THR A 594 -8.97 -6.68 16.25
CA THR A 594 -7.67 -7.37 16.33
C THR A 594 -7.76 -8.58 17.28
N LYS A 595 -8.38 -8.41 18.45
CA LYS A 595 -8.63 -9.48 19.42
C LYS A 595 -9.55 -10.57 18.88
N ALA A 596 -10.61 -10.19 18.15
CA ALA A 596 -11.51 -11.16 17.52
C ALA A 596 -10.78 -11.96 16.42
N PHE A 597 -10.01 -11.30 15.57
CA PHE A 597 -9.13 -11.95 14.58
C PHE A 597 -8.18 -12.95 15.24
N PHE A 598 -7.46 -12.56 16.31
CA PHE A 598 -6.57 -13.49 17.00
C PHE A 598 -7.29 -14.61 17.74
N THR A 599 -8.52 -14.38 18.22
CA THR A 599 -9.37 -15.44 18.80
C THR A 599 -9.67 -16.51 17.75
N GLY A 600 -10.07 -16.08 16.54
CA GLY A 600 -10.33 -16.97 15.42
C GLY A 600 -9.08 -17.70 14.92
N PHE A 601 -7.97 -16.97 14.78
CA PHE A 601 -6.69 -17.52 14.33
C PHE A 601 -6.19 -18.64 15.26
N ASN A 602 -6.05 -18.32 16.56
CA ASN A 602 -5.53 -19.28 17.55
C ASN A 602 -6.45 -20.49 17.75
N SER A 603 -7.75 -20.37 17.46
CA SER A 603 -8.67 -21.51 17.51
C SER A 603 -8.29 -22.62 16.51
N VAL A 604 -7.71 -22.26 15.36
CA VAL A 604 -7.28 -23.22 14.33
C VAL A 604 -5.92 -23.79 14.69
N PHE A 605 -4.90 -22.98 14.97
CA PHE A 605 -3.61 -23.44 15.49
C PHE A 605 -2.88 -22.34 16.31
N PRO A 606 -2.03 -22.70 17.28
CA PRO A 606 -1.35 -21.74 18.16
C PRO A 606 -0.26 -20.92 17.44
N LEU A 607 -0.23 -19.61 17.68
CA LEU A 607 0.76 -18.67 17.11
C LEU A 607 2.22 -19.05 17.40
N GLU A 608 2.48 -19.79 18.48
CA GLU A 608 3.80 -20.27 18.90
C GLU A 608 4.47 -21.17 17.84
N TRP A 609 3.72 -21.78 16.93
CA TRP A 609 4.28 -22.51 15.77
C TRP A 609 4.97 -21.59 14.76
N MET A 610 4.69 -20.29 14.81
CA MET A 610 5.21 -19.28 13.88
C MET A 610 6.37 -18.46 14.48
N GLN A 611 6.76 -18.70 15.74
CA GLN A 611 7.77 -17.94 16.50
C GLN A 611 9.16 -17.81 15.83
N TYR A 612 9.47 -18.62 14.81
CA TYR A 612 10.73 -18.54 14.08
C TYR A 612 10.65 -17.69 12.81
N PHE A 613 9.47 -17.34 12.32
CA PHE A 613 9.32 -16.47 11.15
C PHE A 613 9.49 -15.00 11.53
N ASP A 614 9.99 -14.20 10.59
CA ASP A 614 9.79 -12.75 10.63
C ASP A 614 8.57 -12.30 9.80
N GLU A 615 8.25 -11.02 9.89
CA GLU A 615 7.09 -10.39 9.23
C GLU A 615 7.15 -10.45 7.69
N ARG A 616 8.36 -10.46 7.10
CA ARG A 616 8.57 -10.58 5.65
C ARG A 616 8.42 -12.03 5.20
N GLU A 617 8.97 -12.96 5.97
CA GLU A 617 8.80 -14.40 5.79
C GLU A 617 7.33 -14.83 5.96
N LEU A 618 6.59 -14.20 6.87
CA LEU A 618 5.15 -14.44 7.05
C LEU A 618 4.31 -13.90 5.87
N GLU A 619 4.64 -12.72 5.33
CA GLU A 619 4.01 -12.25 4.08
C GLU A 619 4.23 -13.26 2.95
N LEU A 620 5.47 -13.75 2.77
CA LEU A 620 5.81 -14.76 1.75
C LEU A 620 5.10 -16.10 1.97
N LEU A 621 4.97 -16.55 3.22
CA LEU A 621 4.27 -17.80 3.58
C LEU A 621 2.76 -17.74 3.27
N LEU A 622 2.18 -16.53 3.33
CA LEU A 622 0.73 -16.30 3.17
C LEU A 622 0.33 -15.85 1.75
N CYS A 623 1.14 -15.02 1.08
CA CYS A 623 0.88 -14.51 -0.28
C CYS A 623 1.49 -15.38 -1.38
N GLY A 624 2.46 -16.23 -1.02
CA GLY A 624 3.28 -17.00 -1.95
C GLY A 624 4.47 -16.21 -2.50
N MET A 625 5.44 -16.94 -3.04
CA MET A 625 6.58 -16.37 -3.76
C MET A 625 6.26 -16.35 -5.25
N GLN A 626 6.34 -15.17 -5.86
CA GLN A 626 6.17 -14.96 -7.31
C GLN A 626 7.54 -15.06 -8.00
N ASP A 627 7.57 -15.47 -9.27
CA ASP A 627 8.75 -15.19 -10.10
C ASP A 627 8.76 -13.70 -10.47
N VAL A 628 9.95 -13.12 -10.57
CA VAL A 628 10.15 -11.67 -10.75
C VAL A 628 10.95 -11.47 -12.02
N ASP A 629 10.28 -10.99 -13.06
CA ASP A 629 10.92 -10.59 -14.32
C ASP A 629 11.90 -9.44 -14.04
N VAL A 630 13.19 -9.80 -13.98
CA VAL A 630 14.29 -8.85 -13.73
C VAL A 630 14.51 -7.93 -14.93
N ASP A 631 14.13 -8.35 -16.15
CA ASP A 631 14.18 -7.49 -17.32
C ASP A 631 13.04 -6.45 -17.26
N ASP A 632 11.83 -6.82 -16.82
CA ASP A 632 10.76 -5.84 -16.58
C ASP A 632 11.07 -4.88 -15.43
N TRP A 633 11.58 -5.41 -14.32
CA TRP A 633 12.03 -4.59 -13.18
C TRP A 633 13.07 -3.56 -13.63
N GLN A 634 14.04 -3.96 -14.45
CA GLN A 634 15.05 -3.06 -14.97
C GLN A 634 14.51 -2.08 -16.01
N ARG A 635 13.59 -2.49 -16.91
CA ARG A 635 12.92 -1.58 -17.87
C ARG A 635 12.17 -0.45 -17.17
N ASN A 636 11.49 -0.77 -16.08
CA ASN A 636 10.60 0.14 -15.36
C ASN A 636 11.26 0.83 -14.14
N THR A 637 12.58 0.73 -13.98
CA THR A 637 13.32 1.43 -12.91
C THR A 637 13.74 2.83 -13.31
N VAL A 638 13.45 3.82 -12.45
CA VAL A 638 13.95 5.19 -12.57
C VAL A 638 15.22 5.41 -11.73
N TYR A 639 16.08 6.33 -12.19
CA TYR A 639 17.36 6.63 -11.54
C TYR A 639 17.45 8.10 -11.15
N ARG A 640 17.89 8.38 -9.92
CA ARG A 640 18.09 9.74 -9.39
C ARG A 640 19.52 9.91 -8.92
N HIS A 641 20.20 10.94 -9.41
CA HIS A 641 21.64 11.18 -9.18
C HIS A 641 22.59 10.03 -9.60
N TYR A 642 22.05 9.00 -10.27
CA TYR A 642 22.71 8.03 -11.12
C TYR A 642 22.14 8.11 -12.54
N ALA A 643 22.92 7.71 -13.53
CA ALA A 643 22.45 7.34 -14.87
C ALA A 643 22.42 5.80 -15.02
N PRO A 644 21.65 5.22 -15.97
CA PRO A 644 21.59 3.76 -16.16
C PRO A 644 22.96 3.09 -16.37
N GLN A 645 23.89 3.78 -17.02
CA GLN A 645 25.27 3.33 -17.28
C GLN A 645 26.25 3.55 -16.11
N SER A 646 25.77 3.90 -14.91
CA SER A 646 26.64 4.06 -13.72
C SER A 646 27.13 2.71 -13.24
N LYS A 647 28.40 2.60 -12.83
CA LYS A 647 28.99 1.34 -12.35
C LYS A 647 28.12 0.65 -11.29
N GLN A 648 27.63 1.40 -10.29
CA GLN A 648 26.80 0.88 -9.21
C GLN A 648 25.42 0.39 -9.70
N VAL A 649 24.86 0.97 -10.77
CA VAL A 649 23.61 0.51 -11.38
C VAL A 649 23.83 -0.79 -12.16
N SER A 650 24.90 -0.86 -12.97
CA SER A 650 25.27 -2.11 -13.66
C SER A 650 25.58 -3.24 -12.67
N TRP A 651 26.29 -2.95 -11.58
CA TRP A 651 26.59 -3.88 -10.49
C TRP A 651 25.33 -4.33 -9.74
N PHE A 652 24.39 -3.43 -9.47
CA PHE A 652 23.09 -3.79 -8.90
C PHE A 652 22.35 -4.80 -9.79
N TRP A 653 22.22 -4.53 -11.09
CA TRP A 653 21.49 -5.42 -12.01
C TRP A 653 22.22 -6.73 -12.34
N GLN A 654 23.54 -6.74 -12.23
CA GLN A 654 24.36 -7.96 -12.24
C GLN A 654 24.07 -8.81 -10.99
N TRP A 655 24.06 -8.18 -9.81
CA TRP A 655 23.75 -8.86 -8.55
C TRP A 655 22.32 -9.42 -8.53
N VAL A 656 21.30 -8.63 -8.88
CA VAL A 656 19.89 -9.08 -8.89
C VAL A 656 19.66 -10.28 -9.82
N ARG A 657 20.38 -10.38 -10.95
CA ARG A 657 20.32 -11.58 -11.81
C ARG A 657 21.02 -12.79 -11.20
N SER A 658 22.10 -12.59 -10.43
CA SER A 658 22.76 -13.66 -9.67
C SER A 658 22.00 -14.13 -8.42
N LEU A 659 21.03 -13.35 -7.94
CA LEU A 659 20.15 -13.75 -6.84
C LEU A 659 19.19 -14.86 -7.28
N ASP A 660 18.85 -15.73 -6.31
CA ASP A 660 17.73 -16.65 -6.40
C ASP A 660 16.40 -15.92 -6.14
N GLN A 661 15.29 -16.64 -6.33
CA GLN A 661 13.97 -16.03 -6.25
C GLN A 661 13.55 -15.63 -4.83
N GLU A 662 14.11 -16.28 -3.80
CA GLU A 662 13.92 -15.89 -2.40
C GLU A 662 14.59 -14.54 -2.11
N LYS A 663 15.85 -14.36 -2.51
CA LYS A 663 16.57 -13.10 -2.28
C LYS A 663 16.06 -11.94 -3.14
N ARG A 664 15.56 -12.21 -4.37
CA ARG A 664 14.84 -11.20 -5.18
C ARG A 664 13.56 -10.72 -4.49
N ALA A 665 12.76 -11.64 -3.94
CA ALA A 665 11.55 -11.28 -3.20
C ALA A 665 11.86 -10.50 -1.91
N ARG A 666 12.91 -10.89 -1.15
CA ARG A 666 13.40 -10.14 0.02
C ARG A 666 13.88 -8.73 -0.34
N LEU A 667 14.55 -8.55 -1.49
CA LEU A 667 14.93 -7.23 -2.00
C LEU A 667 13.71 -6.38 -2.39
N LEU A 668 12.71 -6.98 -3.03
CA LEU A 668 11.46 -6.28 -3.35
C LEU A 668 10.73 -5.83 -2.08
N GLN A 669 10.63 -6.70 -1.07
CA GLN A 669 10.09 -6.36 0.26
C GLN A 669 10.88 -5.24 0.95
N PHE A 670 12.22 -5.29 0.87
CA PHE A 670 13.06 -4.25 1.46
C PHE A 670 12.77 -2.87 0.86
N VAL A 671 12.60 -2.77 -0.47
CA VAL A 671 12.45 -1.49 -1.17
C VAL A 671 11.00 -0.99 -1.29
N THR A 672 10.01 -1.89 -1.35
CA THR A 672 8.59 -1.55 -1.60
C THR A 672 7.66 -1.83 -0.41
N GLY A 673 8.13 -2.60 0.58
CA GLY A 673 7.31 -3.04 1.72
C GLY A 673 6.45 -4.27 1.47
N THR A 674 6.47 -4.87 0.26
CA THR A 674 5.71 -6.08 -0.08
C THR A 674 6.49 -7.01 -1.03
N CYS A 675 6.19 -8.31 -1.03
CA CYS A 675 6.73 -9.29 -1.98
C CYS A 675 6.00 -9.31 -3.33
N ARG A 676 5.04 -8.39 -3.56
CA ARG A 676 4.10 -8.43 -4.68
C ARG A 676 4.43 -7.42 -5.77
N VAL A 677 4.18 -7.83 -7.02
CA VAL A 677 4.21 -6.98 -8.22
C VAL A 677 2.76 -6.79 -8.73
N PRO A 678 2.40 -5.61 -9.28
CA PRO A 678 1.12 -5.34 -9.96
C PRO A 678 0.79 -6.26 -11.14
N VAL A 679 -0.39 -6.06 -11.74
CA VAL A 679 -0.83 -6.82 -12.93
C VAL A 679 0.02 -6.49 -14.16
N GLY A 680 0.17 -5.21 -14.51
CA GLY A 680 1.05 -4.71 -15.58
C GLY A 680 2.54 -4.65 -15.20
N GLY A 681 3.00 -5.56 -14.35
CA GLY A 681 4.40 -5.66 -13.94
C GLY A 681 4.88 -4.45 -13.15
N PHE A 682 6.15 -4.10 -13.30
CA PHE A 682 6.76 -2.96 -12.60
C PHE A 682 6.33 -1.60 -13.17
N SER A 683 5.67 -1.57 -14.33
CA SER A 683 5.18 -0.32 -14.94
C SER A 683 4.00 0.30 -14.19
N GLU A 684 3.24 -0.50 -13.44
CA GLU A 684 2.07 -0.10 -12.65
C GLU A 684 2.36 -0.03 -11.14
N LEU A 685 3.63 0.07 -10.74
CA LEU A 685 4.02 0.06 -9.33
C LEU A 685 3.45 1.28 -8.59
N MET A 686 2.81 1.06 -7.44
CA MET A 686 2.15 2.08 -6.63
C MET A 686 2.95 2.39 -5.36
N GLY A 687 2.94 3.65 -4.93
CA GLY A 687 3.44 4.13 -3.65
C GLY A 687 2.33 4.77 -2.82
N SER A 688 2.66 5.43 -1.71
CA SER A 688 1.64 6.03 -0.82
C SER A 688 0.83 7.17 -1.43
N THR A 689 1.36 7.77 -2.52
CA THR A 689 0.80 8.94 -3.22
C THR A 689 0.23 8.63 -4.60
N GLY A 690 0.17 7.36 -5.01
CA GLY A 690 -0.30 6.92 -6.32
C GLY A 690 0.79 6.22 -7.15
N PRO A 691 0.72 6.24 -8.50
CA PRO A 691 1.69 5.58 -9.38
C PRO A 691 3.13 6.08 -9.15
N GLN A 692 4.02 5.17 -8.76
CA GLN A 692 5.36 5.46 -8.29
C GLN A 692 6.30 4.28 -8.58
N LEU A 693 7.02 4.38 -9.70
CA LEU A 693 7.97 3.38 -10.18
C LEU A 693 9.12 3.11 -9.19
N PHE A 694 9.73 1.93 -9.31
CA PHE A 694 10.92 1.55 -8.55
C PHE A 694 12.07 2.53 -8.83
N CYS A 695 12.70 3.06 -7.79
CA CYS A 695 13.66 4.15 -7.89
C CYS A 695 14.99 3.83 -7.22
N ILE A 696 16.11 4.01 -7.92
CA ILE A 696 17.46 3.95 -7.33
C ILE A 696 18.03 5.37 -7.24
N GLU A 697 18.29 5.85 -6.02
CA GLU A 697 18.81 7.20 -5.76
C GLU A 697 20.22 7.15 -5.13
N ARG A 698 21.15 7.95 -5.65
CA ARG A 698 22.51 8.04 -5.09
C ARG A 698 22.52 8.87 -3.81
N VAL A 699 22.60 8.20 -2.66
CA VAL A 699 22.59 8.85 -1.34
C VAL A 699 23.75 8.37 -0.47
N GLY A 700 24.31 9.26 0.35
CA GLY A 700 25.23 8.88 1.43
C GLY A 700 26.70 8.67 1.03
N LYS A 701 27.42 7.96 1.92
CA LYS A 701 28.87 7.69 1.82
C LYS A 701 29.13 6.21 1.55
N GLU A 702 30.29 5.91 0.98
CA GLU A 702 30.72 4.55 0.58
C GLU A 702 30.70 3.50 1.71
N ASN A 703 30.77 3.93 2.97
CA ASN A 703 30.74 3.05 4.14
C ASN A 703 29.33 2.85 4.74
N TRP A 704 28.31 3.56 4.23
CA TRP A 704 26.94 3.41 4.72
C TRP A 704 26.30 2.14 4.16
N LEU A 705 25.35 1.58 4.92
CA LEU A 705 24.41 0.57 4.41
C LEU A 705 23.42 1.24 3.43
N PRO A 706 22.90 0.49 2.44
CA PRO A 706 21.83 0.98 1.60
C PRO A 706 20.53 1.06 2.43
N ARG A 707 19.64 1.97 2.07
CA ARG A 707 18.39 2.21 2.81
C ARG A 707 17.20 2.19 1.87
N SER A 708 16.02 2.01 2.41
CA SER A 708 14.77 2.00 1.65
C SER A 708 13.74 2.95 2.23
N HIS A 709 13.01 3.57 1.30
CA HIS A 709 11.79 4.35 1.54
C HIS A 709 10.63 3.70 0.80
N THR A 710 9.91 2.84 1.52
CA THR A 710 8.92 1.92 0.95
C THR A 710 7.77 2.64 0.25
N CYS A 711 7.27 3.75 0.83
CA CYS A 711 6.24 4.58 0.21
C CYS A 711 6.60 5.22 -1.13
N PHE A 712 7.89 5.32 -1.46
CA PHE A 712 8.38 5.86 -2.72
C PHE A 712 8.99 4.79 -3.62
N ASN A 713 8.89 3.50 -3.25
CA ASN A 713 9.56 2.38 -3.90
C ASN A 713 11.05 2.66 -4.16
N ARG A 714 11.72 3.38 -3.22
CA ARG A 714 13.05 3.95 -3.41
C ARG A 714 14.12 3.22 -2.62
N LEU A 715 15.17 2.80 -3.31
CA LEU A 715 16.46 2.35 -2.79
C LEU A 715 17.46 3.52 -2.78
N ASP A 716 17.85 3.97 -1.59
CA ASP A 716 19.02 4.80 -1.38
C ASP A 716 20.26 3.90 -1.53
N LEU A 717 20.97 4.01 -2.65
CA LEU A 717 22.16 3.21 -2.98
C LEU A 717 23.43 4.06 -2.88
N PRO A 718 24.32 3.79 -1.90
CA PRO A 718 25.59 4.51 -1.78
C PRO A 718 26.56 4.26 -2.94
N PRO A 719 27.48 5.22 -3.22
CA PRO A 719 28.42 5.14 -4.33
C PRO A 719 29.61 4.21 -4.05
N TYR A 720 29.34 2.92 -3.78
CA TYR A 720 30.34 1.89 -3.51
C TYR A 720 31.46 1.82 -4.56
N ARG A 721 32.67 1.43 -4.16
CA ARG A 721 33.87 1.42 -5.00
C ARG A 721 34.07 0.16 -5.82
N SER A 722 33.48 -0.97 -5.41
CA SER A 722 33.59 -2.25 -6.11
C SER A 722 32.26 -3.02 -6.12
N TYR A 723 32.21 -4.08 -6.92
CA TYR A 723 31.06 -4.98 -6.99
C TYR A 723 30.87 -5.74 -5.68
N GLU A 724 31.97 -6.23 -5.09
CA GLU A 724 31.98 -7.05 -3.87
C GLU A 724 31.43 -6.25 -2.68
N GLN A 725 31.85 -4.98 -2.54
CA GLN A 725 31.33 -4.06 -1.51
C GLN A 725 29.82 -3.83 -1.67
N LEU A 726 29.33 -3.70 -2.90
CA LEU A 726 27.91 -3.54 -3.20
C LEU A 726 27.11 -4.81 -2.86
N VAL A 727 27.63 -5.99 -3.22
CA VAL A 727 27.01 -7.29 -2.91
C VAL A 727 26.95 -7.52 -1.40
N GLU A 728 28.04 -7.27 -0.68
CA GLU A 728 28.11 -7.41 0.79
C GLU A 728 27.07 -6.52 1.47
N LYS A 729 27.06 -5.21 1.18
CA LYS A 729 26.20 -4.25 1.87
C LYS A 729 24.72 -4.38 1.49
N LEU A 730 24.39 -4.80 0.26
CA LEU A 730 23.00 -5.09 -0.11
C LEU A 730 22.50 -6.41 0.48
N SER A 731 23.31 -7.48 0.49
CA SER A 731 22.92 -8.76 1.09
C SER A 731 22.62 -8.57 2.58
N MET A 732 23.54 -7.92 3.31
CA MET A 732 23.37 -7.56 4.71
C MET A 732 22.08 -6.75 4.95
N ALA A 733 21.74 -5.79 4.08
CA ALA A 733 20.54 -4.97 4.26
C ALA A 733 19.21 -5.70 3.97
N ILE A 734 19.19 -6.71 3.09
CA ILE A 734 17.98 -7.51 2.84
C ILE A 734 17.80 -8.66 3.85
N GLU A 735 18.90 -9.15 4.43
CA GLU A 735 18.90 -10.24 5.42
C GLU A 735 18.69 -9.73 6.87
N MET A 736 19.15 -8.52 7.20
CA MET A 736 18.89 -7.88 8.48
C MET A 736 17.43 -7.36 8.53
N THR A 737 16.55 -8.06 9.25
CA THR A 737 15.14 -7.65 9.37
C THR A 737 14.98 -6.39 10.24
N GLU A 738 15.80 -6.27 11.28
CA GLU A 738 15.87 -5.09 12.16
C GLU A 738 16.69 -3.98 11.51
N GLY A 739 16.01 -2.90 11.12
CA GLY A 739 16.66 -1.75 10.49
C GLY A 739 17.43 -0.90 11.50
N PHE A 740 18.72 -0.71 11.28
CA PHE A 740 19.49 0.30 11.99
C PHE A 740 18.83 1.67 11.84
N GLY A 741 18.38 2.24 12.96
CA GLY A 741 18.52 3.67 13.16
C GLY A 741 20.01 3.99 13.22
N ASN A 742 20.44 5.03 12.52
CA ASN A 742 21.82 5.51 12.64
C ASN A 742 22.07 6.04 14.06
N GLU A 743 23.22 5.66 14.63
CA GLU A 743 24.04 6.58 15.43
C GLU A 743 24.73 7.62 14.52
#